data_AF-Q3C029-F1
#
_entry.id   AF-Q3C029-F1
#
_cell.length_a   1.000
_cell.length_b   1.000
_cell.length_c   1.000
_cell.angle_alpha   90.00
_cell.angle_beta   90.00
_cell.angle_gamma   90.00
#
_symmetry.space_group_name_H-M   'P 1'
#
loop_
_entity.id
_entity.type
_entity.pdbx_description
1 polymer ?
#
loop_
_entity_poly.entity_id
_entity_poly.type
_entity_poly.pdbx_seq_one_letter_code
_entity_poly.pdbx_strand_id
1 'polypeptide(L)'
;MAPTPRNTLIANGQALIGDLAWPTGGGPKWHPYDIAVQRDVLHPQLTAVARAAREVSRVYSPRGEVTARLTLHPTFLAKTHFPAHILRDAGLTVLGSRATQVTPRVSQGDKQGPQDTAEILVAGTPEGFEAMDRQLGDPAIAKGRQEEFTHIESVLTYAGESKLRLDPDTPWPDFVHVTLHAGEHDADLLTAFQTFTLQLGGEISARGFRFVPGLAFVAVQLPADSVPELARFERIRLVRSMPRLREQLDLTAALTRKFPTLVLPASRLTAPGPRVAVFDGGTQNSFGAHVVELAAPGLPPATVADLAHGVNVTSALLFGPVDPSHTALSAPPWMVEHHRVLPTNDSPEQALDVLDRIVTALRIARTADRPYRFANISLGPVATFFDDDIHEWTSRLDTELADGRTLCTAAVGNNGALDGELGRIQPPGDAVNLFAIGAADTRHPKWNRAPYSATGPGRSPGFVKPDVLAFGGSPAEPMPVYSPLAGGVVAVGGTSFASPLALRTALGVDVLSQSRFDPITLQALLINAAECRRGHKRTDVGWGRIPLGPDAIVHTPLDVVRVVYQGITHPGHPQKAVIPVPRGLPAGTRVRIGATFCYRAQVDSAHAINYTRAGLWVRCYKAPGQSLPLFGSGMYKSEEELRRDAMRWDTVLNNACTVDAAELDAPYFHINYQVRDESEAVRWEDAVPMPYALIVTLQAPGVADLMTRVQAEFPVLQTLPVEVQVPVDGLS
;
A
#
# COMPACT_ATOMS: atom_id res chain seq x y z
N MET A 1 -9.71 15.26 -39.01
CA MET A 1 -9.68 13.79 -39.18
C MET A 1 -11.02 13.25 -38.69
N ALA A 2 -11.65 12.32 -39.42
CA ALA A 2 -12.82 11.62 -38.90
C ALA A 2 -12.42 10.86 -37.62
N PRO A 3 -13.26 10.80 -36.57
CA PRO A 3 -12.92 10.08 -35.35
C PRO A 3 -12.71 8.60 -35.67
N THR A 4 -11.55 8.06 -35.30
CA THR A 4 -11.28 6.63 -35.42
C THR A 4 -12.32 5.87 -34.58
N PRO A 5 -12.98 4.84 -35.12
CA PRO A 5 -13.93 4.02 -34.36
C PRO A 5 -13.26 3.42 -33.12
N ARG A 6 -13.93 3.48 -31.97
CA ARG A 6 -13.45 2.96 -30.68
C ARG A 6 -14.59 2.30 -29.92
N ASN A 7 -14.26 1.30 -29.12
CA ASN A 7 -15.16 0.70 -28.16
C ASN A 7 -15.17 1.55 -26.89
N THR A 8 -16.30 1.56 -26.19
CA THR A 8 -16.41 2.12 -24.84
C THR A 8 -16.39 0.96 -23.86
N LEU A 9 -15.79 1.16 -22.69
CA LEU A 9 -15.71 0.14 -21.66
C LEU A 9 -17.11 -0.41 -21.28
N ILE A 10 -17.14 -1.69 -20.93
CA ILE A 10 -18.33 -2.40 -20.48
C ILE A 10 -18.36 -2.38 -18.95
N ALA A 11 -19.50 -1.97 -18.39
CA ALA A 11 -19.77 -2.04 -16.96
C ALA A 11 -20.64 -3.29 -16.64
N ASN A 12 -20.98 -3.47 -15.36
CA ASN A 12 -21.88 -4.51 -14.88
C ASN A 12 -21.33 -5.96 -14.99
N GLY A 13 -20.00 -6.12 -15.01
CA GLY A 13 -19.36 -7.45 -15.03
C GLY A 13 -19.71 -8.32 -13.82
N GLN A 14 -20.08 -7.71 -12.68
CA GLN A 14 -20.51 -8.43 -11.48
C GLN A 14 -21.74 -9.33 -11.72
N ALA A 15 -22.56 -9.07 -12.73
CA ALA A 15 -23.66 -9.94 -13.13
C ALA A 15 -23.20 -11.31 -13.69
N LEU A 16 -21.90 -11.44 -14.01
CA LEU A 16 -21.27 -12.68 -14.47
C LEU A 16 -20.53 -13.42 -13.34
N ILE A 17 -20.74 -13.02 -12.08
CA ILE A 17 -20.21 -13.71 -10.91
C ILE A 17 -21.25 -14.73 -10.45
N GLY A 18 -20.81 -15.98 -10.32
CA GLY A 18 -21.60 -17.06 -9.71
C GLY A 18 -20.87 -17.72 -8.54
N ASP A 19 -21.56 -18.65 -7.89
CA ASP A 19 -21.00 -19.41 -6.78
C ASP A 19 -20.07 -20.53 -7.26
N LEU A 20 -19.10 -20.89 -6.40
CA LEU A 20 -18.23 -22.04 -6.63
C LEU A 20 -18.00 -22.83 -5.34
N ALA A 21 -17.90 -24.15 -5.45
CA ALA A 21 -17.46 -25.01 -4.35
C ALA A 21 -15.93 -25.06 -4.27
N TRP A 22 -15.39 -24.94 -3.06
CA TRP A 22 -13.95 -25.05 -2.86
C TRP A 22 -13.52 -26.53 -2.77
N PRO A 23 -12.52 -26.98 -3.56
CA PRO A 23 -11.96 -28.31 -3.36
C PRO A 23 -11.21 -28.38 -2.03
N THR A 24 -11.68 -29.21 -1.11
CA THR A 24 -10.96 -29.55 0.12
C THR A 24 -9.82 -30.50 -0.20
N GLY A 25 -8.58 -30.07 -0.01
CA GLY A 25 -7.41 -30.92 -0.24
C GLY A 25 -6.15 -30.35 0.41
N GLY A 26 -5.39 -31.24 1.05
CA GLY A 26 -4.06 -31.01 1.58
C GLY A 26 -3.43 -32.37 1.83
N GLY A 27 -2.28 -32.62 1.21
CA GLY A 27 -1.50 -33.83 1.53
C GLY A 27 -0.94 -33.74 2.95
N PRO A 28 -0.47 -34.86 3.53
CA PRO A 28 0.27 -34.84 4.79
C PRO A 28 1.44 -33.87 4.67
N LYS A 29 1.51 -32.90 5.58
CA LYS A 29 2.55 -31.87 5.56
C LYS A 29 3.84 -32.44 6.15
N TRP A 30 4.97 -32.02 5.62
CA TRP A 30 6.28 -32.37 6.16
C TRP A 30 6.56 -31.57 7.43
N HIS A 31 7.02 -32.26 8.48
CA HIS A 31 7.44 -31.65 9.73
C HIS A 31 8.97 -31.77 9.87
N PRO A 32 9.70 -30.66 10.08
CA PRO A 32 11.16 -30.67 10.22
C PRO A 32 11.63 -31.33 11.51
N TYR A 33 10.79 -31.28 12.55
CA TYR A 33 11.14 -31.68 13.91
C TYR A 33 10.08 -32.61 14.48
N ASP A 34 10.51 -33.54 15.32
CA ASP A 34 9.62 -34.25 16.25
C ASP A 34 9.61 -33.55 17.62
N ILE A 35 8.68 -33.96 18.48
CA ILE A 35 8.54 -33.37 19.81
C ILE A 35 9.72 -33.69 20.74
N ALA A 36 10.44 -34.80 20.53
CA ALA A 36 11.58 -35.16 21.36
C ALA A 36 12.77 -34.22 21.10
N VAL A 37 13.06 -33.96 19.82
CA VAL A 37 14.05 -32.97 19.40
C VAL A 37 13.68 -31.58 19.90
N GLN A 38 12.39 -31.21 19.86
CA GLN A 38 11.96 -29.91 20.36
C GLN A 38 12.09 -29.77 21.88
N ARG A 39 11.89 -30.84 22.65
CA ARG A 39 12.17 -30.83 24.10
C ARG A 39 13.64 -30.49 24.35
N ASP A 40 14.56 -31.15 23.66
CA ASP A 40 15.99 -30.91 23.85
C ASP A 40 16.42 -29.49 23.47
N VAL A 41 15.78 -28.89 22.45
CA VAL A 41 16.18 -27.57 21.94
C VAL A 41 15.47 -26.41 22.63
N LEU A 42 14.14 -26.49 22.83
CA LEU A 42 13.36 -25.38 23.35
C LEU A 42 13.38 -25.32 24.88
N HIS A 43 13.55 -26.44 25.59
CA HIS A 43 13.64 -26.45 27.05
C HIS A 43 14.73 -25.51 27.61
N PRO A 44 16.01 -25.60 27.18
CA PRO A 44 17.04 -24.69 27.68
C PRO A 44 16.77 -23.23 27.29
N GLN A 45 16.12 -22.99 26.15
CA GLN A 45 15.77 -21.65 25.67
C GLN A 45 14.65 -21.01 26.51
N LEU A 46 13.56 -21.74 26.74
CA LEU A 46 12.44 -21.30 27.59
C LEU A 46 12.89 -21.07 29.03
N THR A 47 13.73 -21.96 29.57
CA THR A 47 14.35 -21.79 30.90
C THR A 47 15.21 -20.53 30.98
N ALA A 48 15.98 -20.23 29.93
CA ALA A 48 16.79 -19.01 29.88
C ALA A 48 15.93 -17.74 29.82
N VAL A 49 14.85 -17.74 29.03
CA VAL A 49 13.89 -16.62 28.97
C VAL A 49 13.19 -16.43 30.31
N ALA A 50 12.71 -17.50 30.94
CA ALA A 50 12.07 -17.43 32.26
C ALA A 50 13.03 -16.89 33.33
N ARG A 51 14.30 -17.30 33.31
CA ARG A 51 15.33 -16.76 34.21
C ARG A 51 15.57 -15.29 33.98
N ALA A 52 15.79 -14.89 32.72
CA ALA A 52 15.96 -13.48 32.37
C ALA A 52 14.76 -12.66 32.86
N ALA A 53 13.53 -13.17 32.67
CA ALA A 53 12.31 -12.52 33.14
C ALA A 53 12.27 -12.29 34.67
N ARG A 54 12.85 -13.18 35.47
CA ARG A 54 12.96 -13.01 36.93
C ARG A 54 13.98 -11.94 37.32
N GLU A 55 14.99 -11.72 36.49
CA GLU A 55 16.10 -10.79 36.75
C GLU A 55 15.80 -9.36 36.26
N VAL A 56 14.86 -9.17 35.32
CA VAL A 56 14.48 -7.85 34.82
C VAL A 56 13.82 -7.02 35.94
N SER A 57 14.36 -5.83 36.17
CA SER A 57 13.77 -4.86 37.12
C SER A 57 12.37 -4.44 36.70
N ARG A 58 11.50 -4.21 37.69
CA ARG A 58 10.14 -3.67 37.50
C ARG A 58 10.10 -2.31 36.79
N VAL A 59 11.20 -1.56 36.81
CA VAL A 59 11.34 -0.30 36.07
C VAL A 59 11.23 -0.51 34.55
N TYR A 60 11.80 -1.60 34.03
CA TYR A 60 11.71 -1.95 32.60
C TYR A 60 10.48 -2.82 32.29
N SER A 61 9.97 -3.54 33.30
CA SER A 61 8.86 -4.49 33.21
C SER A 61 7.74 -4.15 34.22
N PRO A 62 6.96 -3.08 34.00
CA PRO A 62 5.96 -2.62 34.97
C PRO A 62 4.88 -3.67 35.31
N ARG A 63 4.50 -4.51 34.33
CA ARG A 63 3.59 -5.65 34.53
C ARG A 63 4.29 -6.95 34.95
N GLY A 64 5.62 -6.92 35.08
CA GLY A 64 6.43 -8.12 35.31
C GLY A 64 6.54 -9.06 34.14
N GLU A 65 6.19 -8.58 32.95
CA GLU A 65 6.30 -9.30 31.70
C GLU A 65 7.57 -8.87 30.97
N VAL A 66 8.21 -9.82 30.30
CA VAL A 66 9.29 -9.54 29.34
C VAL A 66 8.84 -9.91 27.94
N THR A 67 9.45 -9.27 26.95
CA THR A 67 9.23 -9.59 25.54
C THR A 67 10.26 -10.60 25.06
N ALA A 68 9.77 -11.72 24.53
CA ALA A 68 10.56 -12.75 23.86
C ALA A 68 10.26 -12.80 22.37
N ARG A 69 11.22 -13.31 21.61
CA ARG A 69 11.19 -13.55 20.18
C ARG A 69 11.04 -15.05 19.95
N LEU A 70 9.93 -15.46 19.36
CA LEU A 70 9.67 -16.83 18.92
C LEU A 70 9.81 -16.87 17.39
N THR A 71 10.86 -17.50 16.91
CA THR A 71 11.12 -17.61 15.47
C THR A 71 10.47 -18.88 14.93
N LEU A 72 9.67 -18.75 13.87
CA LEU A 72 9.09 -19.91 13.19
C LEU A 72 10.09 -20.54 12.23
N HIS A 73 9.96 -21.84 12.01
CA HIS A 73 10.63 -22.50 10.92
C HIS A 73 10.01 -22.06 9.57
N PRO A 74 10.80 -21.79 8.50
CA PRO A 74 10.33 -21.21 7.23
C PRO A 74 9.13 -21.94 6.57
N THR A 75 8.99 -23.25 6.78
CA THR A 75 7.87 -24.06 6.28
C THR A 75 6.48 -23.67 6.86
N PHE A 76 6.45 -22.95 7.98
CA PHE A 76 5.22 -22.69 8.77
C PHE A 76 4.75 -21.22 8.75
N LEU A 77 5.03 -20.48 7.68
CA LEU A 77 4.58 -19.09 7.51
C LEU A 77 3.07 -18.91 7.29
N ALA A 78 2.32 -19.98 6.98
CA ALA A 78 0.88 -19.86 6.74
C ALA A 78 0.12 -19.67 8.07
N LYS A 79 -0.95 -18.86 8.03
CA LYS A 79 -1.79 -18.52 9.20
C LYS A 79 -2.31 -19.72 9.99
N THR A 80 -2.46 -20.88 9.34
CA THR A 80 -2.93 -22.13 9.95
C THR A 80 -1.87 -22.82 10.81
N HIS A 81 -0.61 -22.38 10.77
CA HIS A 81 0.48 -22.95 11.55
C HIS A 81 0.94 -22.04 12.70
N PHE A 82 0.28 -20.91 12.89
CA PHE A 82 0.57 -20.01 13.99
C PHE A 82 0.36 -20.77 15.33
N PRO A 83 1.33 -20.76 16.25
CA PRO A 83 1.30 -21.56 17.48
C PRO A 83 0.39 -20.94 18.56
N ALA A 84 -0.86 -20.65 18.19
CA ALA A 84 -1.79 -19.90 19.03
C ALA A 84 -2.13 -20.64 20.33
N HIS A 85 -2.30 -21.95 20.28
CA HIS A 85 -2.83 -22.72 21.41
C HIS A 85 -1.78 -22.86 22.51
N ILE A 86 -0.53 -23.20 22.17
CA ILE A 86 0.54 -23.32 23.17
C ILE A 86 0.89 -21.98 23.83
N LEU A 87 0.79 -20.86 23.09
CA LEU A 87 0.98 -19.52 23.65
C LEU A 87 -0.15 -19.16 24.62
N ARG A 88 -1.40 -19.38 24.20
CA ARG A 88 -2.60 -19.07 24.99
C ARG A 88 -2.70 -19.93 26.25
N ASP A 89 -2.43 -21.24 26.14
CA ASP A 89 -2.45 -22.16 27.27
C ASP A 89 -1.36 -21.81 28.30
N ALA A 90 -0.24 -21.23 27.86
CA ALA A 90 0.84 -20.75 28.73
C ALA A 90 0.58 -19.35 29.33
N GLY A 91 -0.49 -18.66 28.90
CA GLY A 91 -0.75 -17.28 29.31
C GLY A 91 0.19 -16.24 28.67
N LEU A 92 0.83 -16.58 27.55
CA LEU A 92 1.67 -15.66 26.79
C LEU A 92 0.80 -14.84 25.83
N THR A 93 1.10 -13.54 25.73
CA THR A 93 0.38 -12.60 24.87
C THR A 93 1.18 -12.32 23.62
N VAL A 94 0.58 -12.49 22.44
CA VAL A 94 1.20 -12.09 21.17
C VAL A 94 1.19 -10.57 21.07
N LEU A 95 2.35 -9.97 20.84
CA LEU A 95 2.51 -8.52 20.70
C LEU A 95 2.54 -8.07 19.25
N GLY A 96 2.95 -8.96 18.34
CA GLY A 96 3.21 -8.65 16.96
C GLY A 96 4.13 -9.66 16.27
N SER A 97 4.47 -9.40 15.02
CA SER A 97 5.43 -10.22 14.27
C SER A 97 6.21 -9.39 13.25
N ARG A 98 7.41 -9.85 12.87
CA ARG A 98 8.24 -9.23 11.83
C ARG A 98 8.90 -10.27 10.94
N ALA A 99 9.36 -9.82 9.77
CA ALA A 99 10.16 -10.65 8.88
C ALA A 99 11.57 -10.81 9.45
N THR A 100 12.13 -12.00 9.31
CA THR A 100 13.53 -12.29 9.65
C THR A 100 14.07 -13.35 8.70
N GLN A 101 15.39 -13.51 8.66
CA GLN A 101 16.05 -14.58 7.93
C GLN A 101 16.74 -15.53 8.90
N VAL A 102 16.55 -16.83 8.68
CA VAL A 102 17.21 -17.89 9.44
C VAL A 102 17.79 -18.93 8.51
N THR A 103 18.88 -19.56 8.92
CA THR A 103 19.26 -20.86 8.36
C THR A 103 18.63 -21.94 9.24
N PRO A 104 17.56 -22.63 8.79
CA PRO A 104 16.84 -23.57 9.64
C PRO A 104 17.71 -24.78 10.00
N ARG A 105 17.56 -25.32 11.21
CA ARG A 105 18.31 -26.53 11.66
C ARG A 105 18.08 -27.72 10.74
N VAL A 106 16.87 -27.87 10.20
CA VAL A 106 16.52 -28.93 9.24
C VAL A 106 15.84 -28.31 8.03
N SER A 107 16.37 -28.52 6.82
CA SER A 107 15.79 -27.98 5.59
C SER A 107 14.98 -29.01 4.83
N GLN A 108 13.94 -28.55 4.11
CA GLN A 108 13.15 -29.40 3.22
C GLN A 108 13.84 -29.50 1.85
N GLY A 109 14.26 -30.71 1.47
CA GLY A 109 14.93 -30.96 0.18
C GLY A 109 16.29 -30.25 0.09
N ASP A 110 16.64 -29.73 -1.10
CA ASP A 110 17.95 -29.11 -1.38
C ASP A 110 18.03 -27.61 -1.02
N LYS A 111 17.05 -27.05 -0.29
CA LYS A 111 17.04 -25.63 0.11
C LYS A 111 18.12 -25.37 1.18
N GLN A 112 19.35 -25.11 0.76
CA GLN A 112 20.47 -24.75 1.64
C GLN A 112 20.56 -23.23 1.84
N GLY A 113 20.91 -22.79 3.05
CA GLY A 113 21.21 -21.40 3.38
C GLY A 113 20.07 -20.62 4.05
N PRO A 114 20.22 -19.28 4.17
CA PRO A 114 19.22 -18.41 4.78
C PRO A 114 17.87 -18.43 4.04
N GLN A 115 16.79 -18.48 4.81
CA GLN A 115 15.41 -18.50 4.35
C GLN A 115 14.59 -17.47 5.13
N ASP A 116 13.68 -16.79 4.43
CA ASP A 116 12.75 -15.84 5.05
C ASP A 116 11.75 -16.57 5.94
N THR A 117 11.52 -16.04 7.13
CA THR A 117 10.52 -16.55 8.08
C THR A 117 9.94 -15.43 8.94
N ALA A 118 9.05 -15.79 9.85
CA ALA A 118 8.44 -14.90 10.81
C ALA A 118 9.10 -15.04 12.19
N GLU A 119 9.34 -13.90 12.81
CA GLU A 119 9.61 -13.80 14.24
C GLU A 119 8.39 -13.20 14.93
N ILE A 120 7.81 -13.92 15.89
CA ILE A 120 6.68 -13.51 16.70
C ILE A 120 7.21 -12.90 17.99
N LEU A 121 6.76 -11.69 18.32
CA LEU A 121 7.05 -11.04 19.59
C LEU A 121 5.96 -11.43 20.58
N VAL A 122 6.35 -12.01 21.72
CA VAL A 122 5.42 -12.47 22.77
C VAL A 122 5.80 -11.87 24.12
N ALA A 123 4.82 -11.39 24.87
CA ALA A 123 4.99 -10.98 26.26
C ALA A 123 4.55 -12.08 27.23
N GLY A 124 5.27 -12.24 28.32
CA GLY A 124 4.86 -13.13 29.40
C GLY A 124 5.62 -12.89 30.69
N THR A 125 5.04 -13.32 31.80
CA THR A 125 5.74 -13.39 33.09
C THR A 125 6.68 -14.61 33.13
N PRO A 126 7.60 -14.70 34.10
CA PRO A 126 8.41 -15.90 34.29
C PRO A 126 7.56 -17.18 34.36
N GLU A 127 6.44 -17.13 35.08
CA GLU A 127 5.54 -18.27 35.25
C GLU A 127 4.87 -18.70 33.94
N GLY A 128 4.64 -17.76 33.02
CA GLY A 128 4.09 -18.06 31.70
C GLY A 128 5.08 -18.85 30.83
N PHE A 129 6.35 -18.42 30.79
CA PHE A 129 7.40 -19.18 30.08
C PHE A 129 7.67 -20.54 30.73
N GLU A 130 7.61 -20.63 32.06
CA GLU A 130 7.69 -21.91 32.79
C GLU A 130 6.46 -22.80 32.55
N ALA A 131 5.28 -22.23 32.34
CA ALA A 131 4.09 -22.98 31.94
C ALA A 131 4.23 -23.54 30.53
N MET A 132 4.75 -22.76 29.58
CA MET A 132 5.06 -23.23 28.22
C MET A 132 6.09 -24.37 28.23
N ASP A 133 7.14 -24.26 29.07
CA ASP A 133 8.15 -25.31 29.23
C ASP A 133 7.58 -26.60 29.85
N ARG A 134 6.74 -26.47 30.88
CA ARG A 134 6.03 -27.63 31.45
C ARG A 134 5.13 -28.32 30.43
N GLN A 135 4.44 -27.56 29.59
CA GLN A 135 3.63 -28.10 28.49
C GLN A 135 4.50 -28.86 27.47
N LEU A 136 5.63 -28.29 27.06
CA LEU A 136 6.60 -28.94 26.18
C LEU A 136 7.08 -30.29 26.75
N GLY A 137 7.35 -30.32 28.06
CA GLY A 137 7.82 -31.50 28.80
C GLY A 137 6.73 -32.55 29.10
N ASP A 138 5.45 -32.20 29.03
CA ASP A 138 4.35 -33.09 29.40
C ASP A 138 4.19 -34.24 28.37
N PRO A 139 4.36 -35.52 28.76
CA PRO A 139 4.14 -36.65 27.86
C PRO A 139 2.67 -36.82 27.45
N ALA A 140 1.72 -36.26 28.21
CA ALA A 140 0.28 -36.38 27.97
C ALA A 140 -0.29 -35.21 27.13
N ILE A 141 0.53 -34.24 26.73
CA ILE A 141 0.05 -33.08 25.96
C ILE A 141 -0.58 -33.51 24.63
N ALA A 142 -1.71 -32.88 24.26
CA ALA A 142 -2.45 -33.22 23.06
C ALA A 142 -1.60 -33.11 21.78
N LYS A 143 -1.80 -34.03 20.83
CA LYS A 143 -1.00 -34.12 19.58
C LYS A 143 -0.94 -32.80 18.78
N GLY A 144 -2.04 -32.06 18.70
CA GLY A 144 -2.05 -30.76 18.00
C GLY A 144 -1.14 -29.71 18.65
N ARG A 145 -0.99 -29.74 19.97
CA ARG A 145 -0.05 -28.86 20.70
C ARG A 145 1.40 -29.31 20.51
N GLN A 146 1.64 -30.63 20.50
CA GLN A 146 2.96 -31.17 20.13
C GLN A 146 3.37 -30.68 18.74
N GLU A 147 2.43 -30.72 17.79
CA GLU A 147 2.64 -30.23 16.42
C GLU A 147 3.01 -28.74 16.38
N GLU A 148 2.35 -27.87 17.15
CA GLU A 148 2.71 -26.45 17.23
C GLU A 148 4.13 -26.21 17.73
N PHE A 149 4.61 -26.98 18.72
CA PHE A 149 6.02 -26.90 19.13
C PHE A 149 6.98 -27.27 17.99
N THR A 150 6.59 -28.19 17.10
CA THR A 150 7.41 -28.55 15.92
C THR A 150 7.53 -27.42 14.90
N HIS A 151 6.72 -26.35 15.01
CA HIS A 151 6.81 -25.21 14.11
C HIS A 151 7.90 -24.21 14.51
N ILE A 152 8.44 -24.30 15.73
CA ILE A 152 9.33 -23.30 16.32
C ILE A 152 10.79 -23.61 15.99
N GLU A 153 11.50 -22.59 15.53
CA GLU A 153 12.94 -22.61 15.30
C GLU A 153 13.73 -22.26 16.56
N SER A 154 13.31 -21.20 17.26
CA SER A 154 13.94 -20.75 18.49
C SER A 154 13.02 -19.84 19.31
N VAL A 155 13.31 -19.74 20.61
CA VAL A 155 12.72 -18.78 21.56
C VAL A 155 13.86 -18.06 22.27
N LEU A 156 13.95 -16.74 22.11
CA LEU A 156 15.05 -15.92 22.64
C LEU A 156 14.51 -14.65 23.29
N THR A 157 15.29 -14.00 24.16
CA THR A 157 14.93 -12.68 24.70
C THR A 157 14.98 -11.59 23.62
N TYR A 158 14.19 -10.52 23.79
CA TYR A 158 14.24 -9.35 22.91
C TYR A 158 15.11 -8.24 23.49
N ALA A 159 16.41 -8.31 23.21
CA ALA A 159 17.41 -7.38 23.73
C ALA A 159 17.19 -5.93 23.25
N GLY A 160 17.55 -4.96 24.09
CA GLY A 160 17.36 -3.52 23.83
C GLY A 160 18.09 -3.04 22.57
N GLU A 161 19.29 -3.54 22.32
CA GLU A 161 20.14 -3.20 21.18
C GLU A 161 19.48 -3.59 19.85
N SER A 162 18.69 -4.67 19.85
CA SER A 162 17.97 -5.14 18.66
C SER A 162 16.82 -4.21 18.25
N LYS A 163 16.39 -3.31 19.15
CA LYS A 163 15.29 -2.36 18.94
C LYS A 163 15.75 -1.01 18.37
N LEU A 164 17.07 -0.76 18.29
CA LEU A 164 17.61 0.53 17.85
C LEU A 164 17.74 0.60 16.33
N ARG A 165 17.30 1.71 15.73
CA ARG A 165 17.47 2.09 14.31
C ARG A 165 17.84 3.57 14.23
N LEU A 166 19.03 3.89 14.71
CA LEU A 166 19.51 5.27 14.83
C LEU A 166 20.32 5.65 13.59
N ASP A 167 19.99 6.80 13.01
CA ASP A 167 20.79 7.49 12.00
C ASP A 167 21.90 8.28 12.72
N PRO A 168 23.19 7.94 12.53
CA PRO A 168 24.30 8.65 13.17
C PRO A 168 24.43 10.10 12.68
N ASP A 169 23.89 10.42 11.50
CA ASP A 169 23.96 11.75 10.88
C ASP A 169 22.68 12.57 11.14
N THR A 170 21.86 12.16 12.11
CA THR A 170 20.64 12.88 12.45
C THR A 170 20.95 14.27 13.02
N PRO A 171 20.24 15.33 12.60
CA PRO A 171 20.39 16.65 13.21
C PRO A 171 19.77 16.76 14.60
N TRP A 172 19.01 15.75 15.05
CA TRP A 172 18.34 15.73 16.35
C TRP A 172 18.72 14.50 17.18
N PRO A 173 19.99 14.39 17.62
CA PRO A 173 20.47 13.22 18.36
C PRO A 173 19.78 13.01 19.71
N ASP A 174 19.26 14.09 20.31
CA ASP A 174 18.52 14.06 21.57
C ASP A 174 17.01 13.82 21.38
N PHE A 175 16.57 13.47 20.16
CA PHE A 175 15.18 13.15 19.88
C PHE A 175 15.04 11.81 19.17
N VAL A 176 14.16 10.96 19.68
CA VAL A 176 13.87 9.66 19.10
C VAL A 176 12.37 9.46 18.93
N HIS A 177 12.02 8.70 17.89
CA HIS A 177 10.69 8.20 17.67
C HIS A 177 10.61 6.77 18.21
N VAL A 178 9.78 6.56 19.22
CA VAL A 178 9.57 5.26 19.88
C VAL A 178 8.26 4.64 19.42
N THR A 179 8.30 3.34 19.15
CA THR A 179 7.11 2.50 18.92
C THR A 179 6.97 1.52 20.07
N LEU A 180 5.80 1.53 20.72
CA LEU A 180 5.44 0.67 21.84
C LEU A 180 4.39 -0.35 21.41
N HIS A 181 4.46 -1.54 22.00
CA HIS A 181 3.37 -2.52 22.01
C HIS A 181 2.36 -2.14 23.10
N ALA A 182 1.47 -1.21 22.77
CA ALA A 182 0.43 -0.69 23.66
C ALA A 182 -0.74 -0.11 22.85
N GLY A 183 -1.96 -0.22 23.40
CA GLY A 183 -3.15 0.48 22.93
C GLY A 183 -3.55 1.64 23.84
N GLU A 184 -4.61 2.37 23.46
CA GLU A 184 -5.16 3.49 24.24
C GLU A 184 -5.60 3.07 25.66
N HIS A 185 -5.89 1.79 25.85
CA HIS A 185 -6.41 1.25 27.13
C HIS A 185 -5.29 0.75 28.06
N ASP A 186 -4.04 0.73 27.62
CA ASP A 186 -2.87 0.33 28.42
C ASP A 186 -2.32 1.51 29.25
N ALA A 187 -3.18 2.23 29.96
CA ALA A 187 -2.82 3.47 30.65
C ALA A 187 -1.70 3.29 31.69
N ASP A 188 -1.64 2.13 32.36
CA ASP A 188 -0.58 1.76 33.29
C ASP A 188 0.79 1.64 32.59
N LEU A 189 0.86 1.00 31.42
CA LEU A 189 2.09 0.87 30.63
C LEU A 189 2.56 2.22 30.10
N LEU A 190 1.64 3.03 29.58
CA LEU A 190 1.96 4.36 29.05
C LEU A 190 2.48 5.29 30.15
N THR A 191 1.87 5.25 31.34
CA THR A 191 2.30 6.02 32.51
C THR A 191 3.67 5.55 33.03
N ALA A 192 3.89 4.23 33.07
CA ALA A 192 5.18 3.67 33.47
C ALA A 192 6.29 4.06 32.49
N PHE A 193 6.02 4.01 31.18
CA PHE A 193 6.96 4.46 30.16
C PHE A 193 7.30 5.95 30.31
N GLN A 194 6.29 6.81 30.49
CA GLN A 194 6.50 8.24 30.74
C GLN A 194 7.35 8.49 31.99
N THR A 195 7.07 7.77 33.08
CA THR A 195 7.84 7.88 34.33
C THR A 195 9.28 7.44 34.14
N PHE A 196 9.50 6.34 33.41
CA PHE A 196 10.84 5.85 33.09
C PHE A 196 11.62 6.85 32.21
N THR A 197 10.98 7.43 31.19
CA THR A 197 11.56 8.51 30.38
C THR A 197 12.01 9.70 31.24
N LEU A 198 11.18 10.14 32.19
CA LEU A 198 11.54 11.22 33.12
C LEU A 198 12.75 10.87 34.01
N GLN A 199 12.85 9.61 34.46
CA GLN A 199 14.00 9.15 35.25
C GLN A 199 15.31 9.18 34.46
N LEU A 200 15.25 9.02 33.14
CA LEU A 200 16.40 9.14 32.24
C LEU A 200 16.74 10.60 31.86
N GLY A 201 16.06 11.57 32.46
CA GLY A 201 16.22 12.99 32.16
C GLY A 201 15.58 13.42 30.84
N GLY A 202 14.67 12.61 30.30
CA GLY A 202 13.93 12.93 29.08
C GLY A 202 12.49 13.32 29.34
N GLU A 203 11.78 13.68 28.27
CA GLU A 203 10.36 13.99 28.29
C GLU A 203 9.65 13.47 27.04
N ILE A 204 8.36 13.17 27.19
CA ILE A 204 7.49 12.82 26.07
C ILE A 204 6.99 14.10 25.42
N SER A 205 6.95 14.10 24.09
CA SER A 205 6.36 15.16 23.29
C SER A 205 4.98 15.60 23.77
N ALA A 206 4.71 16.90 23.73
CA ALA A 206 3.38 17.46 23.97
C ALA A 206 2.32 16.96 22.97
N ARG A 207 2.74 16.43 21.80
CA ARG A 207 1.82 15.74 20.89
C ARG A 207 1.20 14.51 21.52
N GLY A 208 1.85 13.88 22.49
CA GLY A 208 1.40 12.66 23.15
C GLY A 208 1.47 11.43 22.25
N PHE A 209 0.87 10.34 22.71
CA PHE A 209 0.84 9.08 21.97
C PHE A 209 -0.10 9.12 20.75
N ARG A 210 0.27 8.41 19.69
CA ARG A 210 -0.58 8.16 18.51
C ARG A 210 -0.78 6.67 18.34
N PHE A 211 -2.03 6.26 18.23
CA PHE A 211 -2.39 4.85 18.26
C PHE A 211 -2.82 4.35 16.87
N VAL A 212 -2.39 3.13 16.57
CA VAL A 212 -2.89 2.26 15.51
C VAL A 212 -3.14 0.89 16.13
N PRO A 213 -3.83 -0.05 15.45
CA PRO A 213 -4.05 -1.39 16.00
C PRO A 213 -2.75 -2.04 16.50
N GLY A 214 -2.69 -2.30 17.81
CA GLY A 214 -1.59 -2.96 18.51
C GLY A 214 -0.33 -2.13 18.80
N LEU A 215 -0.24 -0.87 18.34
CA LEU A 215 0.95 -0.03 18.53
C LEU A 215 0.64 1.41 18.96
N ALA A 216 1.54 1.96 19.76
CA ALA A 216 1.58 3.38 20.09
C ALA A 216 2.90 4.02 19.62
N PHE A 217 2.80 5.15 18.95
CA PHE A 217 3.92 5.96 18.48
C PHE A 217 4.07 7.20 19.37
N VAL A 218 5.31 7.56 19.69
CA VAL A 218 5.60 8.75 20.50
C VAL A 218 6.99 9.30 20.19
N ALA A 219 7.10 10.63 20.14
CA ALA A 219 8.39 11.31 20.10
C ALA A 219 8.87 11.58 21.53
N VAL A 220 10.15 11.31 21.77
CA VAL A 220 10.79 11.44 23.08
C VAL A 220 12.03 12.30 22.92
N GLN A 221 12.14 13.34 23.75
CA GLN A 221 13.37 14.11 23.92
C GLN A 221 14.14 13.54 25.10
N LEU A 222 15.41 13.20 24.92
CA LEU A 222 16.27 12.68 25.99
C LEU A 222 17.74 12.79 25.59
N PRO A 223 18.69 12.82 26.54
CA PRO A 223 20.11 12.78 26.20
C PRO A 223 20.43 11.57 25.31
N ALA A 224 21.19 11.77 24.24
CA ALA A 224 21.54 10.70 23.30
C ALA A 224 22.14 9.44 23.97
N ASP A 225 22.98 9.62 24.99
CA ASP A 225 23.60 8.52 25.75
C ASP A 225 22.59 7.71 26.57
N SER A 226 21.39 8.24 26.83
CA SER A 226 20.30 7.55 27.53
C SER A 226 19.43 6.69 26.60
N VAL A 227 19.58 6.80 25.28
CA VAL A 227 18.75 6.05 24.31
C VAL A 227 18.89 4.54 24.43
N PRO A 228 20.10 3.95 24.60
CA PRO A 228 20.24 2.51 24.82
C PRO A 228 19.53 2.04 26.09
N GLU A 229 19.55 2.85 27.15
CA GLU A 229 18.88 2.54 28.41
C GLU A 229 17.35 2.62 28.26
N LEU A 230 16.84 3.60 27.51
CA LEU A 230 15.42 3.69 27.17
C LEU A 230 14.94 2.41 26.48
N ALA A 231 15.70 1.89 25.51
CA ALA A 231 15.36 0.70 24.73
C ALA A 231 15.21 -0.59 25.55
N ARG A 232 15.69 -0.62 26.80
CA ARG A 232 15.53 -1.75 27.71
C ARG A 232 14.10 -1.92 28.21
N PHE A 233 13.23 -0.91 28.09
CA PHE A 233 11.83 -1.05 28.44
C PHE A 233 11.15 -2.15 27.60
N GLU A 234 10.50 -3.10 28.28
CA GLU A 234 10.11 -4.38 27.67
C GLU A 234 9.07 -4.24 26.56
N ARG A 235 8.15 -3.28 26.69
CA ARG A 235 7.09 -3.01 25.70
C ARG A 235 7.55 -2.15 24.52
N ILE A 236 8.81 -1.73 24.45
CA ILE A 236 9.34 -1.08 23.24
C ILE A 236 9.51 -2.11 22.14
N ARG A 237 8.89 -1.81 20.99
CA ARG A 237 9.10 -2.51 19.74
C ARG A 237 10.36 -2.02 19.03
N LEU A 238 10.48 -0.68 18.91
CA LEU A 238 11.49 -0.01 18.10
C LEU A 238 11.77 1.40 18.65
N VAL A 239 13.03 1.83 18.57
CA VAL A 239 13.47 3.21 18.76
C VAL A 239 14.27 3.64 17.53
N ARG A 240 13.92 4.76 16.92
CA ARG A 240 14.58 5.28 15.71
C ARG A 240 14.81 6.78 15.78
N SER A 241 15.72 7.29 14.95
CA SER A 241 15.91 8.73 14.80
C SER A 241 14.64 9.41 14.25
N MET A 242 14.43 10.67 14.62
CA MET A 242 13.30 11.44 14.11
C MET A 242 13.36 11.63 12.59
N PRO A 243 12.26 11.39 11.86
CA PRO A 243 12.24 11.54 10.41
C PRO A 243 12.27 13.01 10.00
N ARG A 244 13.06 13.32 8.96
CA ARG A 244 13.09 14.65 8.32
C ARG A 244 11.97 14.78 7.30
N LEU A 245 11.42 15.97 7.10
CA LEU A 245 10.67 16.25 5.87
C LEU A 245 11.64 16.46 4.71
N ARG A 246 11.27 16.00 3.52
CA ARG A 246 12.12 16.15 2.34
C ARG A 246 12.13 17.60 1.87
N GLU A 247 13.30 18.06 1.43
CA GLU A 247 13.43 19.29 0.64
C GLU A 247 13.00 19.08 -0.82
N GLN A 248 12.53 20.16 -1.46
CA GLN A 248 12.06 20.13 -2.85
C GLN A 248 13.20 19.76 -3.82
N LEU A 249 12.89 18.97 -4.85
CA LEU A 249 13.81 18.78 -5.97
C LEU A 249 13.93 20.10 -6.74
N ASP A 250 15.11 20.72 -6.70
CA ASP A 250 15.38 21.90 -7.53
C ASP A 250 15.76 21.46 -8.94
N LEU A 251 14.83 21.63 -9.88
CA LEU A 251 15.11 21.47 -11.30
C LEU A 251 15.58 22.81 -11.85
N THR A 252 16.89 22.94 -12.00
CA THR A 252 17.54 24.09 -12.66
C THR A 252 17.24 24.20 -14.16
N ALA A 253 16.47 23.26 -14.72
CA ALA A 253 16.14 23.21 -16.15
C ALA A 253 15.04 24.23 -16.52
N ALA A 254 15.36 25.12 -17.46
CA ALA A 254 14.41 26.10 -17.99
C ALA A 254 13.46 25.48 -19.04
N LEU A 255 12.27 26.07 -19.18
CA LEU A 255 11.36 25.76 -20.27
C LEU A 255 11.98 26.22 -21.60
N THR A 256 12.06 25.32 -22.59
CA THR A 256 12.62 25.64 -23.91
C THR A 256 11.62 26.33 -24.85
N ARG A 257 10.32 26.29 -24.52
CA ARG A 257 9.23 26.90 -25.30
C ARG A 257 8.70 28.16 -24.63
N LYS A 258 8.25 29.12 -25.44
CA LYS A 258 7.48 30.28 -24.97
C LYS A 258 6.02 29.88 -24.77
N PHE A 259 5.43 30.36 -23.69
CA PHE A 259 4.01 30.17 -23.37
C PHE A 259 3.28 31.51 -23.49
N PRO A 260 2.02 31.52 -23.96
CA PRO A 260 1.21 32.73 -23.95
C PRO A 260 0.85 33.13 -22.51
N THR A 261 0.40 34.38 -22.33
CA THR A 261 -0.23 34.79 -21.09
C THR A 261 -1.54 34.04 -20.91
N LEU A 262 -1.67 33.29 -19.82
CA LEU A 262 -2.85 32.48 -19.52
C LEU A 262 -3.71 33.16 -18.47
N VAL A 263 -5.02 33.06 -18.66
CA VAL A 263 -6.03 33.53 -17.72
C VAL A 263 -6.73 32.32 -17.10
N LEU A 264 -7.03 32.42 -15.80
CA LEU A 264 -7.84 31.42 -15.11
C LEU A 264 -9.23 31.33 -15.74
N PRO A 265 -9.78 30.11 -15.89
CA PRO A 265 -11.11 29.95 -16.43
C PRO A 265 -12.14 30.56 -15.49
N ALA A 266 -13.19 31.17 -16.06
CA ALA A 266 -14.34 31.60 -15.28
C ALA A 266 -14.96 30.40 -14.54
N SER A 267 -15.44 30.62 -13.32
CA SER A 267 -16.13 29.58 -12.55
C SER A 267 -17.40 29.14 -13.29
N ARG A 268 -17.52 27.85 -13.61
CA ARG A 268 -18.74 27.30 -14.23
C ARG A 268 -19.80 27.06 -13.15
N LEU A 269 -20.99 27.62 -13.34
CA LEU A 269 -22.20 27.37 -12.52
C LEU A 269 -22.85 26.00 -12.83
N THR A 270 -22.06 24.95 -13.03
CA THR A 270 -22.59 23.59 -13.21
C THR A 270 -22.56 22.83 -11.88
N ALA A 271 -23.45 21.84 -11.73
CA ALA A 271 -23.56 21.01 -10.52
C ALA A 271 -22.17 20.57 -10.02
N PRO A 272 -21.92 20.57 -8.69
CA PRO A 272 -20.59 20.38 -8.16
C PRO A 272 -20.09 18.98 -8.54
N GLY A 273 -19.03 18.93 -9.36
CA GLY A 273 -18.30 17.71 -9.61
C GLY A 273 -17.59 17.20 -8.36
N PRO A 274 -16.75 16.16 -8.47
CA PRO A 274 -16.13 15.55 -7.31
C PRO A 274 -15.28 16.56 -6.54
N ARG A 275 -15.22 16.38 -5.23
CA ARG A 275 -14.37 17.16 -4.34
C ARG A 275 -13.08 16.41 -4.04
N VAL A 276 -11.96 17.13 -4.11
CA VAL A 276 -10.62 16.56 -3.99
C VAL A 276 -9.84 17.25 -2.88
N ALA A 277 -9.24 16.48 -1.99
CA ALA A 277 -8.30 17.02 -1.00
C ALA A 277 -6.87 17.06 -1.57
N VAL A 278 -6.17 18.17 -1.39
CA VAL A 278 -4.72 18.27 -1.65
C VAL A 278 -4.04 18.68 -0.35
N PHE A 279 -3.04 17.91 0.08
CA PHE A 279 -2.25 18.21 1.28
C PHE A 279 -0.87 18.71 0.90
N ASP A 280 -0.64 20.02 1.00
CA ASP A 280 0.63 20.66 0.64
C ASP A 280 0.80 22.04 1.33
N GLY A 281 1.65 22.92 0.78
CA GLY A 281 2.03 24.21 1.39
C GLY A 281 1.10 25.40 1.18
N GLY A 282 -0.09 25.19 0.62
CA GLY A 282 -1.09 26.24 0.41
C GLY A 282 -1.15 26.74 -1.03
N THR A 283 -2.10 27.64 -1.27
CA THR A 283 -2.32 28.28 -2.58
C THR A 283 -2.55 29.79 -2.49
N GLN A 284 -2.70 30.35 -1.29
CA GLN A 284 -3.14 31.73 -1.05
C GLN A 284 -4.43 32.08 -1.80
N ASN A 285 -5.31 31.08 -2.01
CA ASN A 285 -6.53 31.18 -2.84
C ASN A 285 -6.27 31.73 -4.26
N SER A 286 -5.09 31.47 -4.82
CA SER A 286 -4.66 32.07 -6.10
C SER A 286 -5.38 31.54 -7.34
N PHE A 287 -6.23 30.52 -7.21
CA PHE A 287 -6.96 29.89 -8.31
C PHE A 287 -8.43 30.32 -8.40
N GLY A 288 -8.84 31.37 -7.68
CA GLY A 288 -10.21 31.84 -7.66
C GLY A 288 -11.17 30.77 -7.12
N ALA A 289 -12.35 30.64 -7.72
CA ALA A 289 -13.39 29.73 -7.23
C ALA A 289 -13.09 28.23 -7.43
N HIS A 290 -12.00 27.85 -8.11
CA HIS A 290 -11.67 26.44 -8.37
C HIS A 290 -11.01 25.75 -7.17
N VAL A 291 -10.49 26.55 -6.21
CA VAL A 291 -9.76 26.06 -5.04
C VAL A 291 -10.23 26.80 -3.80
N VAL A 292 -10.48 26.04 -2.74
CA VAL A 292 -10.62 26.58 -1.38
C VAL A 292 -9.41 26.16 -0.57
N GLU A 293 -8.65 27.12 -0.05
CA GLU A 293 -7.61 26.83 0.93
C GLU A 293 -8.21 26.65 2.33
N LEU A 294 -7.83 25.56 3.00
CA LEU A 294 -8.17 25.23 4.38
C LEU A 294 -6.88 25.14 5.19
N ALA A 295 -6.82 25.81 6.33
CA ALA A 295 -5.66 25.77 7.22
C ALA A 295 -6.12 25.56 8.66
N ALA A 296 -5.32 24.85 9.44
CA ALA A 296 -5.57 24.72 10.88
C ALA A 296 -5.47 26.11 11.56
N PRO A 297 -6.30 26.38 12.59
CA PRO A 297 -6.18 27.61 13.36
C PRO A 297 -4.77 27.78 13.92
N GLY A 298 -4.21 28.99 13.80
CA GLY A 298 -2.87 29.31 14.32
C GLY A 298 -1.70 28.85 13.45
N LEU A 299 -1.94 28.22 12.29
CA LEU A 299 -0.86 27.86 11.37
C LEU A 299 -0.22 29.12 10.77
N PRO A 300 1.11 29.35 10.94
CA PRO A 300 1.77 30.54 10.43
C PRO A 300 1.69 30.61 8.90
N PRO A 301 1.94 31.78 8.30
CA PRO A 301 1.98 31.92 6.84
C PRO A 301 2.98 30.93 6.20
N ALA A 302 2.64 30.40 5.03
CA ALA A 302 3.54 29.54 4.27
C ALA A 302 4.84 30.26 3.91
N THR A 303 5.95 29.51 3.91
CA THR A 303 7.19 30.02 3.31
C THR A 303 7.00 30.21 1.81
N VAL A 304 7.88 30.99 1.18
CA VAL A 304 7.82 31.19 -0.29
C VAL A 304 7.96 29.85 -1.03
N ALA A 305 8.83 28.95 -0.55
CA ALA A 305 9.03 27.64 -1.15
C ALA A 305 7.80 26.73 -0.98
N ASP A 306 7.25 26.64 0.23
CA ASP A 306 6.06 25.82 0.51
C ASP A 306 4.86 26.30 -0.31
N LEU A 307 4.65 27.61 -0.36
CA LEU A 307 3.55 28.21 -1.11
C LEU A 307 3.72 27.97 -2.63
N ALA A 308 4.93 28.16 -3.16
CA ALA A 308 5.22 27.89 -4.56
C ALA A 308 4.98 26.42 -4.92
N HIS A 309 5.41 25.49 -4.05
CA HIS A 309 5.18 24.06 -4.23
C HIS A 309 3.68 23.72 -4.19
N GLY A 310 2.94 24.19 -3.18
CA GLY A 310 1.51 23.95 -3.05
C GLY A 310 0.68 24.49 -4.21
N VAL A 311 1.04 25.66 -4.74
CA VAL A 311 0.44 26.22 -5.96
C VAL A 311 0.72 25.33 -7.18
N ASN A 312 1.97 24.92 -7.38
CA ASN A 312 2.36 24.13 -8.55
C ASN A 312 1.77 22.72 -8.52
N VAL A 313 1.71 22.08 -7.35
CA VAL A 313 1.03 20.79 -7.12
C VAL A 313 -0.46 20.89 -7.44
N THR A 314 -1.12 21.93 -6.93
CA THR A 314 -2.55 22.16 -7.18
C THR A 314 -2.81 22.43 -8.67
N SER A 315 -1.93 23.18 -9.33
CA SER A 315 -2.00 23.44 -10.77
C SER A 315 -1.86 22.16 -11.61
N ALA A 316 -0.94 21.26 -11.24
CA ALA A 316 -0.78 19.97 -11.91
C ALA A 316 -2.07 19.12 -11.83
N LEU A 317 -2.79 19.17 -10.72
CA LEU A 317 -4.10 18.52 -10.56
C LEU A 317 -5.19 19.20 -11.43
N LEU A 318 -5.29 20.53 -11.38
CA LEU A 318 -6.35 21.31 -12.03
C LEU A 318 -6.21 21.39 -13.55
N PHE A 319 -4.98 21.48 -14.05
CA PHE A 319 -4.71 21.79 -15.46
C PHE A 319 -3.76 20.80 -16.13
N GLY A 320 -2.95 20.07 -15.37
CA GLY A 320 -1.90 19.21 -15.92
C GLY A 320 -0.80 20.03 -16.63
N PRO A 321 0.05 19.37 -17.45
CA PRO A 321 1.06 20.06 -18.24
C PRO A 321 0.42 21.03 -19.24
N VAL A 322 0.83 22.30 -19.20
CA VAL A 322 0.32 23.33 -20.11
C VAL A 322 0.80 23.05 -21.53
N ASP A 323 -0.12 23.06 -22.49
CA ASP A 323 0.23 23.05 -23.91
C ASP A 323 0.54 24.48 -24.39
N PRO A 324 1.72 24.73 -25.01
CA PRO A 324 2.07 26.06 -25.51
C PRO A 324 1.19 26.57 -26.65
N SER A 325 0.40 25.71 -27.30
CA SER A 325 -0.58 26.10 -28.31
C SER A 325 -1.90 26.59 -27.73
N HIS A 326 -2.19 26.30 -26.45
CA HIS A 326 -3.39 26.76 -25.79
C HIS A 326 -3.26 28.21 -25.32
N THR A 327 -4.26 29.03 -25.64
CA THR A 327 -4.34 30.44 -25.22
C THR A 327 -5.16 30.65 -23.94
N ALA A 328 -5.81 29.60 -23.43
CA ALA A 328 -6.60 29.62 -22.20
C ALA A 328 -6.53 28.27 -21.48
N LEU A 329 -6.71 28.30 -20.16
CA LEU A 329 -6.81 27.09 -19.34
C LEU A 329 -8.25 26.57 -19.33
N SER A 330 -8.41 25.25 -19.46
CA SER A 330 -9.71 24.61 -19.37
C SER A 330 -10.23 24.59 -17.93
N ALA A 331 -11.52 24.88 -17.76
CA ALA A 331 -12.19 24.79 -16.46
C ALA A 331 -12.27 23.32 -16.00
N PRO A 332 -11.64 22.93 -14.88
CA PRO A 332 -11.75 21.58 -14.38
C PRO A 332 -13.18 21.32 -13.88
N PRO A 333 -13.78 20.16 -14.17
CA PRO A 333 -15.14 19.82 -13.73
C PRO A 333 -15.17 19.30 -12.28
N TRP A 334 -14.27 19.75 -11.41
CA TRP A 334 -14.15 19.33 -10.01
C TRP A 334 -13.62 20.47 -9.14
N MET A 335 -13.80 20.32 -7.84
CA MET A 335 -13.39 21.30 -6.83
C MET A 335 -12.23 20.78 -6.00
N VAL A 336 -11.26 21.65 -5.72
CA VAL A 336 -10.13 21.32 -4.84
C VAL A 336 -10.29 22.02 -3.49
N GLU A 337 -10.23 21.24 -2.42
CA GLU A 337 -9.99 21.74 -1.07
C GLU A 337 -8.51 21.50 -0.75
N HIS A 338 -7.72 22.57 -0.78
CA HIS A 338 -6.29 22.52 -0.47
C HIS A 338 -6.10 22.67 1.03
N HIS A 339 -5.77 21.57 1.71
CA HIS A 339 -5.39 21.55 3.10
C HIS A 339 -3.93 21.97 3.23
N ARG A 340 -3.71 23.16 3.76
CA ARG A 340 -2.39 23.69 4.04
C ARG A 340 -1.84 22.98 5.28
N VAL A 341 -0.89 22.08 5.04
CA VAL A 341 -0.20 21.28 6.07
C VAL A 341 1.23 21.74 6.30
N LEU A 342 1.73 22.71 5.52
CA LEU A 342 2.99 23.43 5.72
C LEU A 342 2.73 24.93 5.98
N PRO A 343 3.66 25.68 6.58
CA PRO A 343 5.02 25.28 6.94
C PRO A 343 5.03 24.43 8.21
N THR A 344 6.17 23.82 8.46
CA THR A 344 6.57 23.32 9.77
C THR A 344 7.67 24.22 10.32
N ASN A 345 7.76 24.30 11.64
CA ASN A 345 8.97 24.84 12.25
C ASN A 345 10.11 23.85 12.02
N ASP A 346 11.34 24.36 11.90
CA ASP A 346 12.53 23.51 11.95
C ASP A 346 12.62 22.87 13.33
N SER A 347 12.08 21.66 13.43
CA SER A 347 11.84 20.96 14.67
C SER A 347 11.93 19.46 14.42
N PRO A 348 12.35 18.66 15.42
CA PRO A 348 12.44 17.21 15.29
C PRO A 348 11.12 16.56 14.87
N GLU A 349 9.98 17.16 15.24
CA GLU A 349 8.66 16.58 15.04
C GLU A 349 7.96 17.03 13.75
N GLN A 350 8.62 17.82 12.90
CA GLN A 350 8.03 18.42 11.71
C GLN A 350 7.24 17.43 10.84
N ALA A 351 7.82 16.26 10.54
CA ALA A 351 7.16 15.26 9.72
C ALA A 351 5.94 14.66 10.41
N LEU A 352 5.96 14.54 11.73
CA LEU A 352 4.87 13.94 12.47
C LEU A 352 3.70 14.93 12.67
N ASP A 353 4.00 16.22 12.82
CA ASP A 353 3.00 17.30 12.82
C ASP A 353 2.23 17.36 11.49
N VAL A 354 2.94 17.28 10.36
CA VAL A 354 2.29 17.20 9.03
C VAL A 354 1.35 16.00 8.94
N LEU A 355 1.78 14.82 9.40
CA LEU A 355 0.92 13.63 9.43
C LEU A 355 -0.34 13.85 10.26
N ASP A 356 -0.21 14.48 11.43
CA ASP A 356 -1.36 14.80 12.29
C ASP A 356 -2.37 15.70 11.58
N ARG A 357 -1.90 16.72 10.86
CA ARG A 357 -2.76 17.62 10.08
C ARG A 357 -3.50 16.86 8.97
N ILE A 358 -2.81 15.99 8.23
CA ILE A 358 -3.40 15.16 7.16
C ILE A 358 -4.48 14.23 7.74
N VAL A 359 -4.13 13.44 8.76
CA VAL A 359 -5.06 12.48 9.37
C VAL A 359 -6.25 13.19 10.00
N THR A 360 -6.03 14.33 10.66
CA THR A 360 -7.11 15.13 11.26
C THR A 360 -8.08 15.64 10.20
N ALA A 361 -7.58 16.17 9.08
CA ALA A 361 -8.41 16.64 7.98
C ALA A 361 -9.26 15.51 7.34
N LEU A 362 -8.66 14.33 7.12
CA LEU A 362 -9.38 13.16 6.63
C LEU A 362 -10.48 12.71 7.60
N ARG A 363 -10.17 12.67 8.90
CA ARG A 363 -11.13 12.31 9.95
C ARG A 363 -12.25 13.31 10.08
N ILE A 364 -11.96 14.62 10.11
CA ILE A 364 -12.97 15.69 10.16
C ILE A 364 -13.92 15.58 8.98
N ALA A 365 -13.40 15.35 7.77
CA ALA A 365 -14.24 15.16 6.59
C ALA A 365 -15.16 13.93 6.75
N ARG A 366 -14.63 12.82 7.26
CA ARG A 366 -15.41 11.60 7.52
C ARG A 366 -16.48 11.81 8.59
N THR A 367 -16.14 12.42 9.74
CA THR A 367 -17.10 12.64 10.84
C THR A 367 -18.16 13.67 10.51
N ALA A 368 -17.87 14.60 9.60
CA ALA A 368 -18.85 15.53 9.02
C ALA A 368 -19.75 14.90 7.93
N ASP A 369 -19.74 13.56 7.79
CA ASP A 369 -20.46 12.78 6.76
C ASP A 369 -20.19 13.26 5.32
N ARG A 370 -18.95 13.73 5.10
CA ARG A 370 -18.47 14.21 3.81
C ARG A 370 -17.05 13.68 3.58
N PRO A 371 -16.81 12.35 3.56
CA PRO A 371 -15.47 11.83 3.29
C PRO A 371 -15.01 12.25 1.89
N TYR A 372 -13.70 12.44 1.73
CA TYR A 372 -13.14 12.67 0.39
C TYR A 372 -13.13 11.36 -0.38
N ARG A 373 -13.59 11.41 -1.63
CA ARG A 373 -13.43 10.30 -2.56
C ARG A 373 -12.04 10.28 -3.20
N PHE A 374 -11.39 11.44 -3.24
CA PHE A 374 -10.08 11.65 -3.86
C PHE A 374 -9.20 12.52 -2.97
N ALA A 375 -7.94 12.11 -2.80
CA ALA A 375 -6.96 12.84 -2.02
C ALA A 375 -5.57 12.74 -2.66
N ASN A 376 -4.75 13.79 -2.55
CA ASN A 376 -3.36 13.76 -2.99
C ASN A 376 -2.42 14.19 -1.86
N ILE A 377 -1.38 13.39 -1.63
CA ILE A 377 -0.28 13.66 -0.69
C ILE A 377 1.02 13.75 -1.51
N SER A 378 1.49 14.96 -1.76
CA SER A 378 2.68 15.23 -2.59
C SER A 378 3.98 15.35 -1.80
N LEU A 379 3.97 14.92 -0.53
CA LEU A 379 5.06 15.08 0.42
C LEU A 379 5.15 13.87 1.35
N GLY A 380 6.28 13.72 2.02
CA GLY A 380 6.50 12.63 2.97
C GLY A 380 7.88 12.74 3.61
N PRO A 381 8.12 11.99 4.70
CA PRO A 381 9.41 11.99 5.37
C PRO A 381 10.51 11.33 4.53
N VAL A 382 11.73 11.79 4.73
CA VAL A 382 12.95 11.03 4.41
C VAL A 382 13.18 10.09 5.58
N ALA A 383 12.90 8.81 5.36
CA ALA A 383 13.14 7.75 6.32
C ALA A 383 13.75 6.55 5.60
N THR A 384 14.71 5.90 6.26
CA THR A 384 15.23 4.60 5.80
C THR A 384 14.09 3.60 5.78
N PHE A 385 14.00 2.87 4.67
CA PHE A 385 13.00 1.86 4.48
C PHE A 385 13.47 0.55 5.14
N PHE A 386 12.64 -0.03 6.02
CA PHE A 386 12.93 -1.30 6.69
C PHE A 386 11.77 -2.28 6.48
N ASP A 387 12.09 -3.50 6.02
CA ASP A 387 11.08 -4.53 5.77
C ASP A 387 10.51 -5.14 7.07
N ASP A 388 11.22 -5.04 8.20
CA ASP A 388 10.86 -5.66 9.48
C ASP A 388 9.94 -4.80 10.38
N ASP A 389 9.82 -3.49 10.14
CA ASP A 389 9.05 -2.58 11.00
C ASP A 389 8.28 -1.48 10.24
N ILE A 390 7.13 -1.04 10.77
CA ILE A 390 6.21 -0.12 10.09
C ILE A 390 6.35 1.31 10.57
N HIS A 391 6.45 2.24 9.63
CA HIS A 391 6.53 3.66 9.91
C HIS A 391 5.15 4.22 10.32
N GLU A 392 5.11 5.17 11.26
CA GLU A 392 3.86 5.83 11.70
C GLU A 392 3.05 6.39 10.51
N TRP A 393 3.69 7.13 9.60
CA TRP A 393 3.07 7.61 8.34
C TRP A 393 2.33 6.51 7.58
N THR A 394 2.99 5.38 7.32
CA THR A 394 2.44 4.24 6.58
C THR A 394 1.24 3.65 7.32
N SER A 395 1.42 3.26 8.59
CA SER A 395 0.39 2.61 9.39
C SER A 395 -0.85 3.48 9.62
N ARG A 396 -0.67 4.76 9.93
CA ARG A 396 -1.79 5.67 10.15
C ARG A 396 -2.58 5.92 8.87
N LEU A 397 -1.90 6.20 7.75
CA LEU A 397 -2.59 6.43 6.48
C LEU A 397 -3.26 5.15 5.95
N ASP A 398 -2.62 3.99 6.08
CA ASP A 398 -3.27 2.72 5.72
C ASP A 398 -4.52 2.46 6.55
N THR A 399 -4.49 2.75 7.85
CA THR A 399 -5.65 2.63 8.74
C THR A 399 -6.78 3.57 8.29
N GLU A 400 -6.45 4.82 7.95
CA GLU A 400 -7.45 5.78 7.47
C GLU A 400 -8.04 5.42 6.09
N LEU A 401 -7.32 4.68 5.25
CA LEU A 401 -7.71 4.39 3.87
C LEU A 401 -8.20 2.94 3.66
N ALA A 402 -8.25 2.14 4.72
CA ALA A 402 -8.60 0.72 4.67
C ALA A 402 -10.03 0.43 4.21
N ASP A 403 -10.94 1.41 4.26
CA ASP A 403 -12.34 1.26 3.81
C ASP A 403 -12.51 1.30 2.27
N GLY A 404 -11.48 1.76 1.55
CA GLY A 404 -11.49 1.89 0.10
C GLY A 404 -12.42 2.92 -0.51
N ARG A 405 -12.97 3.82 0.31
CA ARG A 405 -13.82 4.92 -0.13
C ARG A 405 -13.05 6.13 -0.65
N THR A 406 -11.73 6.11 -0.50
CA THR A 406 -10.83 7.18 -0.94
C THR A 406 -9.75 6.61 -1.87
N LEU A 407 -9.68 7.12 -3.10
CA LEU A 407 -8.49 6.96 -3.93
C LEU A 407 -7.51 8.06 -3.57
N CYS A 408 -6.49 7.71 -2.79
CA CYS A 408 -5.46 8.64 -2.38
C CYS A 408 -4.14 8.35 -3.12
N THR A 409 -3.64 9.33 -3.88
CA THR A 409 -2.34 9.27 -4.55
C THR A 409 -1.24 9.81 -3.65
N ALA A 410 -0.08 9.15 -3.66
CA ALA A 410 1.08 9.59 -2.89
C ALA A 410 2.36 9.56 -3.73
N ALA A 411 3.20 10.59 -3.60
CA ALA A 411 4.51 10.63 -4.23
C ALA A 411 5.48 9.63 -3.56
N VAL A 412 6.16 8.80 -4.35
CA VAL A 412 7.04 7.73 -3.82
C VAL A 412 8.42 8.19 -3.36
N GLY A 413 8.85 9.35 -3.83
CA GLY A 413 10.09 9.98 -3.42
C GLY A 413 11.03 10.35 -4.55
N ASN A 414 11.96 11.26 -4.25
CA ASN A 414 12.92 11.83 -5.20
C ASN A 414 14.37 11.40 -4.92
N ASN A 415 14.54 10.32 -4.16
CA ASN A 415 15.82 9.76 -3.71
C ASN A 415 16.35 8.62 -4.60
N GLY A 416 15.71 8.29 -5.72
CA GLY A 416 16.06 7.15 -6.58
C GLY A 416 17.39 7.25 -7.34
N ALA A 417 18.15 8.33 -7.13
CA ALA A 417 19.53 8.46 -7.56
C ALA A 417 20.54 8.01 -6.49
N LEU A 418 20.09 7.74 -5.26
CA LEU A 418 20.89 7.15 -4.19
C LEU A 418 20.98 5.63 -4.39
N ASP A 419 22.08 5.03 -3.90
CA ASP A 419 22.35 3.61 -4.06
C ASP A 419 21.60 2.73 -3.03
N GLY A 420 21.28 1.50 -3.42
CA GLY A 420 20.73 0.47 -2.55
C GLY A 420 19.43 0.88 -1.86
N GLU A 421 19.35 0.61 -0.55
CA GLU A 421 18.18 0.89 0.29
C GLU A 421 17.83 2.39 0.37
N LEU A 422 18.84 3.27 0.20
CA LEU A 422 18.63 4.72 0.23
C LEU A 422 17.89 5.22 -1.01
N GLY A 423 17.89 4.46 -2.12
CA GLY A 423 17.15 4.76 -3.34
C GLY A 423 15.74 4.18 -3.39
N ARG A 424 15.32 3.45 -2.34
CA ARG A 424 14.01 2.81 -2.27
C ARG A 424 12.90 3.80 -1.93
N ILE A 425 11.66 3.37 -2.18
CA ILE A 425 10.44 4.10 -1.85
C ILE A 425 10.43 4.60 -0.39
N GLN A 426 9.92 5.80 -0.17
CA GLN A 426 9.83 6.41 1.16
C GLN A 426 8.37 6.48 1.63
N PRO A 427 8.11 6.50 2.95
CA PRO A 427 6.77 6.73 3.45
C PRO A 427 6.18 8.06 2.94
N PRO A 428 4.88 8.12 2.65
CA PRO A 428 3.91 7.02 2.75
C PRO A 428 3.75 6.21 1.45
N GLY A 429 4.64 6.35 0.47
CA GLY A 429 4.54 5.63 -0.81
C GLY A 429 4.58 4.10 -0.67
N ASP A 430 5.09 3.59 0.44
CA ASP A 430 5.15 2.17 0.78
C ASP A 430 3.82 1.57 1.27
N ALA A 431 2.81 2.41 1.54
CA ALA A 431 1.54 1.97 2.08
C ALA A 431 0.74 1.10 1.07
N VAL A 432 -0.03 0.14 1.60
CA VAL A 432 -0.75 -0.85 0.80
C VAL A 432 -2.11 -0.35 0.30
N ASN A 433 -2.70 0.62 1.00
CA ASN A 433 -3.99 1.23 0.69
C ASN A 433 -3.86 2.59 -0.03
N LEU A 434 -2.63 3.07 -0.27
CA LEU A 434 -2.32 4.22 -1.11
C LEU A 434 -2.02 3.82 -2.56
N PHE A 435 -2.29 4.73 -3.49
CA PHE A 435 -1.85 4.62 -4.87
C PHE A 435 -0.54 5.39 -5.05
N ALA A 436 0.57 4.66 -5.00
CA ALA A 436 1.93 5.16 -4.98
C ALA A 436 2.42 5.50 -6.40
N ILE A 437 2.70 6.78 -6.64
CA ILE A 437 3.00 7.31 -7.97
C ILE A 437 4.48 7.71 -8.08
N GLY A 438 5.19 7.03 -8.98
CA GLY A 438 6.53 7.42 -9.43
C GLY A 438 6.49 8.36 -10.63
N ALA A 439 7.66 8.87 -11.02
CA ALA A 439 7.81 9.80 -12.14
C ALA A 439 8.44 9.13 -13.36
N ALA A 440 7.81 9.30 -14.53
CA ALA A 440 8.40 9.04 -15.83
C ALA A 440 9.16 10.28 -16.35
N ASP A 441 10.23 10.04 -17.11
CA ASP A 441 11.15 11.07 -17.62
C ASP A 441 10.58 11.94 -18.76
N THR A 442 9.65 11.39 -19.55
CA THR A 442 9.04 12.04 -20.72
C THR A 442 7.57 11.65 -20.91
N ARG A 443 6.83 12.43 -21.69
CA ARG A 443 5.49 12.08 -22.22
C ARG A 443 5.54 11.29 -23.53
N HIS A 444 6.70 11.23 -24.18
CA HIS A 444 6.85 10.51 -25.43
C HIS A 444 6.62 8.99 -25.28
N PRO A 445 6.32 8.26 -26.37
CA PRO A 445 6.13 6.81 -26.32
C PRO A 445 7.36 6.03 -25.84
N LYS A 446 8.57 6.61 -26.02
CA LYS A 446 9.82 6.04 -25.50
C LYS A 446 10.17 6.71 -24.18
N TRP A 447 9.79 6.08 -23.09
CA TRP A 447 9.99 6.60 -21.73
C TRP A 447 10.70 5.61 -20.81
N ASN A 448 11.22 6.13 -19.70
CA ASN A 448 11.80 5.41 -18.57
C ASN A 448 11.37 6.06 -17.24
N ARG A 449 11.76 5.44 -16.12
CA ARG A 449 11.73 6.08 -14.80
C ARG A 449 12.62 7.33 -14.82
N ALA A 450 12.13 8.45 -14.30
CA ALA A 450 12.94 9.64 -14.08
C ALA A 450 14.04 9.31 -13.05
N PRO A 451 15.31 9.70 -13.25
CA PRO A 451 16.43 9.25 -12.41
C PRO A 451 16.23 9.48 -10.90
N TYR A 452 15.60 10.59 -10.52
CA TYR A 452 15.32 10.91 -9.12
C TYR A 452 14.18 10.06 -8.53
N SER A 453 13.27 9.48 -9.32
CA SER A 453 12.08 8.80 -8.79
C SER A 453 12.49 7.57 -7.97
N ALA A 454 12.06 7.47 -6.72
CA ALA A 454 12.37 6.33 -5.86
C ALA A 454 11.98 4.99 -6.52
N THR A 455 12.71 3.94 -6.15
CA THR A 455 12.55 2.59 -6.70
C THR A 455 11.89 1.64 -5.70
N GLY A 456 11.27 0.58 -6.19
CA GLY A 456 10.83 -0.55 -5.38
C GLY A 456 11.93 -1.58 -5.13
N PRO A 457 11.56 -2.76 -4.60
CA PRO A 457 10.19 -3.14 -4.25
C PRO A 457 9.70 -2.40 -3.01
N GLY A 458 8.38 -2.37 -2.84
CA GLY A 458 7.76 -2.07 -1.54
C GLY A 458 7.91 -3.24 -0.58
N ARG A 459 7.13 -3.21 0.51
CA ARG A 459 7.14 -4.27 1.52
C ARG A 459 6.28 -5.43 1.05
N SER A 460 6.46 -6.62 1.61
CA SER A 460 5.48 -7.70 1.42
C SER A 460 4.58 -7.79 2.65
N PRO A 461 3.25 -7.62 2.51
CA PRO A 461 2.49 -7.31 1.29
C PRO A 461 2.58 -5.83 0.85
N GLY A 462 2.33 -5.53 -0.43
CA GLY A 462 2.57 -4.22 -1.05
C GLY A 462 3.85 -4.17 -1.90
N PHE A 463 4.24 -5.30 -2.49
CA PHE A 463 5.59 -5.54 -2.99
C PHE A 463 5.88 -4.77 -4.28
N VAL A 464 4.89 -4.65 -5.17
CA VAL A 464 5.02 -3.88 -6.40
C VAL A 464 4.84 -2.39 -6.08
N LYS A 465 5.96 -1.68 -5.92
CA LYS A 465 6.02 -0.23 -5.80
C LYS A 465 7.11 0.38 -6.71
N PRO A 466 6.98 1.64 -7.20
CA PRO A 466 5.73 2.42 -7.24
C PRO A 466 4.61 1.59 -7.87
N ASP A 467 3.34 1.89 -7.61
CA ASP A 467 2.25 1.13 -8.25
C ASP A 467 2.27 1.40 -9.76
N VAL A 468 2.42 2.67 -10.13
CA VAL A 468 2.56 3.13 -11.53
C VAL A 468 3.45 4.36 -11.60
N LEU A 469 3.84 4.74 -12.82
CA LEU A 469 4.42 6.05 -13.11
C LEU A 469 3.41 6.97 -13.79
N ALA A 470 3.49 8.27 -13.50
CA ALA A 470 2.95 9.33 -14.33
C ALA A 470 4.09 10.24 -14.78
N PHE A 471 3.89 11.08 -15.80
CA PHE A 471 4.90 12.06 -16.16
C PHE A 471 5.14 13.01 -14.98
N GLY A 472 6.40 13.11 -14.54
CA GLY A 472 6.77 13.97 -13.41
C GLY A 472 7.76 15.06 -13.79
N GLY A 473 8.11 15.20 -15.07
CA GLY A 473 9.20 16.08 -15.52
C GLY A 473 10.59 15.49 -15.27
N SER A 474 11.56 15.91 -16.06
CA SER A 474 12.98 15.57 -15.92
C SER A 474 13.86 16.77 -16.30
N PRO A 475 15.17 16.74 -16.03
CA PRO A 475 16.06 17.78 -16.54
C PRO A 475 16.00 17.95 -18.07
N ALA A 476 15.71 16.88 -18.81
CA ALA A 476 15.60 16.91 -20.27
C ALA A 476 14.22 17.37 -20.77
N GLU A 477 13.15 17.01 -20.06
CA GLU A 477 11.78 17.46 -20.35
C GLU A 477 11.09 17.86 -19.04
N PRO A 478 11.27 19.11 -18.57
CA PRO A 478 10.55 19.59 -17.38
C PRO A 478 9.04 19.65 -17.64
N MET A 479 8.24 19.52 -16.60
CA MET A 479 6.79 19.69 -16.70
C MET A 479 6.42 21.18 -16.67
N PRO A 480 5.76 21.72 -17.71
CA PRO A 480 5.25 23.09 -17.69
C PRO A 480 3.95 23.17 -16.90
N VAL A 481 3.93 23.88 -15.76
CA VAL A 481 2.71 24.10 -14.96
C VAL A 481 2.39 25.58 -14.87
N TYR A 482 1.10 25.92 -14.85
CA TYR A 482 0.67 27.30 -14.65
C TYR A 482 0.82 27.72 -13.19
N SER A 483 1.47 28.83 -12.91
CA SER A 483 1.60 29.39 -11.58
C SER A 483 1.02 30.81 -11.56
N PRO A 484 -0.14 31.03 -10.92
CA PRO A 484 -0.69 32.36 -10.70
C PRO A 484 0.29 33.29 -9.98
N LEU A 485 1.10 32.76 -9.05
CA LEU A 485 2.08 33.53 -8.29
C LEU A 485 3.22 34.06 -9.17
N ALA A 486 3.65 33.27 -10.16
CA ALA A 486 4.63 33.69 -11.14
C ALA A 486 4.02 34.47 -12.32
N GLY A 487 2.69 34.60 -12.37
CA GLY A 487 1.96 35.24 -13.48
C GLY A 487 2.09 34.50 -14.82
N GLY A 488 2.45 33.21 -14.82
CA GLY A 488 2.82 32.51 -16.04
C GLY A 488 3.06 31.01 -15.87
N VAL A 489 3.80 30.41 -16.81
CA VAL A 489 4.12 28.97 -16.80
C VAL A 489 5.54 28.77 -16.27
N VAL A 490 5.70 27.85 -15.32
CA VAL A 490 6.99 27.51 -14.69
C VAL A 490 7.38 26.06 -14.98
N ALA A 491 8.69 25.80 -15.02
CA ALA A 491 9.22 24.44 -15.09
C ALA A 491 9.19 23.80 -13.71
N VAL A 492 8.64 22.59 -13.63
CA VAL A 492 8.71 21.77 -12.43
C VAL A 492 9.08 20.33 -12.76
N GLY A 493 9.42 19.58 -11.72
CA GLY A 493 9.44 18.15 -11.80
C GLY A 493 9.83 17.48 -10.48
N GLY A 494 9.48 16.21 -10.38
CA GLY A 494 9.41 15.49 -9.12
C GLY A 494 8.20 14.56 -9.08
N THR A 495 8.30 13.55 -8.22
CA THR A 495 7.16 12.66 -7.92
C THR A 495 5.97 13.42 -7.30
N SER A 496 6.24 14.56 -6.65
CA SER A 496 5.22 15.48 -6.12
C SER A 496 4.32 16.10 -7.18
N PHE A 497 4.74 16.13 -8.46
CA PHE A 497 3.91 16.58 -9.59
C PHE A 497 3.35 15.43 -10.41
N ALA A 498 4.04 14.28 -10.43
CA ALA A 498 3.50 13.05 -11.02
C ALA A 498 2.24 12.55 -10.27
N SER A 499 2.27 12.59 -8.93
CA SER A 499 1.16 12.15 -8.06
C SER A 499 -0.17 12.87 -8.35
N PRO A 500 -0.27 14.21 -8.30
CA PRO A 500 -1.51 14.92 -8.62
C PRO A 500 -1.92 14.77 -10.09
N LEU A 501 -0.97 14.59 -11.01
CA LEU A 501 -1.29 14.33 -12.42
C LEU A 501 -1.93 12.95 -12.64
N ALA A 502 -1.50 11.94 -11.89
CA ALA A 502 -2.17 10.64 -11.89
C ALA A 502 -3.60 10.75 -11.32
N LEU A 503 -3.79 11.48 -10.23
CA LEU A 503 -5.12 11.71 -9.65
C LEU A 503 -6.03 12.48 -10.60
N ARG A 504 -5.50 13.49 -11.33
CA ARG A 504 -6.21 14.20 -12.40
C ARG A 504 -6.79 13.25 -13.44
N THR A 505 -6.01 12.24 -13.84
CA THR A 505 -6.46 11.24 -14.81
C THR A 505 -7.63 10.43 -14.24
N ALA A 506 -7.52 9.97 -12.99
CA ALA A 506 -8.61 9.25 -12.32
C ALA A 506 -9.89 10.09 -12.18
N LEU A 507 -9.77 11.38 -11.84
CA LEU A 507 -10.89 12.32 -11.79
C LEU A 507 -11.55 12.52 -13.15
N GLY A 508 -10.75 12.58 -14.22
CA GLY A 508 -11.27 12.63 -15.58
C GLY A 508 -12.09 11.39 -15.93
N VAL A 509 -11.60 10.19 -15.61
CA VAL A 509 -12.36 8.93 -15.80
C VAL A 509 -13.62 8.94 -14.96
N ASP A 510 -13.53 9.41 -13.72
CA ASP A 510 -14.66 9.49 -12.81
C ASP A 510 -15.80 10.36 -13.35
N VAL A 511 -15.46 11.56 -13.82
CA VAL A 511 -16.41 12.51 -14.42
C VAL A 511 -17.02 11.92 -15.70
N LEU A 512 -16.20 11.37 -16.61
CA LEU A 512 -16.68 10.74 -17.84
C LEU A 512 -17.61 9.55 -17.55
N SER A 513 -17.38 8.84 -16.45
CA SER A 513 -18.20 7.71 -16.00
C SER A 513 -19.38 8.09 -15.12
N GLN A 514 -19.61 9.37 -14.86
CA GLN A 514 -20.66 9.88 -13.96
C GLN A 514 -20.60 9.23 -12.55
N SER A 515 -19.40 9.09 -11.99
CA SER A 515 -19.18 8.48 -10.67
C SER A 515 -19.70 7.05 -10.49
N ARG A 516 -19.82 6.28 -11.58
CA ARG A 516 -20.30 4.88 -11.52
C ARG A 516 -19.31 3.89 -10.92
N PHE A 517 -18.02 4.25 -10.91
CA PHE A 517 -16.96 3.38 -10.42
C PHE A 517 -16.60 3.69 -8.98
N ASP A 518 -16.37 2.67 -8.17
CA ASP A 518 -15.76 2.89 -6.86
C ASP A 518 -14.30 3.36 -7.00
N PRO A 519 -13.73 4.05 -5.99
CA PRO A 519 -12.35 4.53 -6.04
C PRO A 519 -11.31 3.42 -6.31
N ILE A 520 -11.53 2.22 -5.76
CA ILE A 520 -10.70 1.03 -6.03
C ILE A 520 -10.78 0.65 -7.51
N THR A 521 -11.96 0.74 -8.12
CA THR A 521 -12.16 0.45 -9.55
C THR A 521 -11.43 1.44 -10.44
N LEU A 522 -11.39 2.72 -10.07
CA LEU A 522 -10.61 3.74 -10.80
C LEU A 522 -9.11 3.42 -10.74
N GLN A 523 -8.57 3.02 -9.59
CA GLN A 523 -7.18 2.55 -9.49
C GLN A 523 -6.94 1.34 -10.39
N ALA A 524 -7.83 0.33 -10.36
CA ALA A 524 -7.69 -0.87 -11.17
C ALA A 524 -7.72 -0.55 -12.67
N LEU A 525 -8.57 0.39 -13.11
CA LEU A 525 -8.62 0.87 -14.50
C LEU A 525 -7.32 1.54 -14.92
N LEU A 526 -6.76 2.42 -14.09
CA LEU A 526 -5.49 3.09 -14.36
C LEU A 526 -4.33 2.09 -14.47
N ILE A 527 -4.26 1.11 -13.56
CA ILE A 527 -3.25 0.04 -13.59
C ILE A 527 -3.43 -0.86 -14.82
N ASN A 528 -4.67 -1.21 -15.17
CA ASN A 528 -4.96 -2.02 -16.35
C ASN A 528 -4.61 -1.31 -17.67
N ALA A 529 -4.75 0.01 -17.70
CA ALA A 529 -4.42 0.85 -18.85
C ALA A 529 -2.93 1.22 -18.91
N ALA A 530 -2.15 0.95 -17.85
CA ALA A 530 -0.74 1.28 -17.80
C ALA A 530 0.04 0.55 -18.89
N GLU A 531 0.90 1.28 -19.59
CA GLU A 531 1.81 0.72 -20.57
C GLU A 531 3.14 0.33 -19.92
N CYS A 532 3.73 -0.75 -20.40
CA CYS A 532 5.03 -1.22 -19.94
C CYS A 532 5.81 -1.77 -21.15
N ARG A 533 7.10 -1.45 -21.23
CA ARG A 533 7.95 -1.84 -22.37
C ARG A 533 8.88 -2.98 -21.98
N ARG A 534 9.24 -3.80 -22.96
CA ARG A 534 10.25 -4.85 -22.77
C ARG A 534 11.56 -4.20 -22.29
N GLY A 535 12.09 -4.68 -21.17
CA GLY A 535 13.32 -4.17 -20.54
C GLY A 535 13.08 -3.27 -19.33
N HIS A 536 11.85 -2.80 -19.10
CA HIS A 536 11.52 -2.13 -17.83
C HIS A 536 11.57 -3.14 -16.67
N LYS A 537 12.29 -2.77 -15.60
CA LYS A 537 12.29 -3.55 -14.36
C LYS A 537 11.05 -3.20 -13.54
N ARG A 538 10.45 -4.20 -12.92
CA ARG A 538 9.27 -4.01 -12.07
C ARG A 538 9.52 -3.03 -10.92
N THR A 539 10.71 -3.07 -10.34
CA THR A 539 11.17 -2.15 -9.29
C THR A 539 11.28 -0.70 -9.76
N ASP A 540 11.47 -0.45 -11.05
CA ASP A 540 11.59 0.91 -11.58
C ASP A 540 10.23 1.51 -11.96
N VAL A 541 9.34 0.69 -12.54
CA VAL A 541 8.12 1.21 -13.20
C VAL A 541 6.81 0.72 -12.61
N GLY A 542 6.86 -0.18 -11.61
CA GLY A 542 5.64 -0.80 -11.10
C GLY A 542 4.88 -1.54 -12.19
N TRP A 543 3.57 -1.35 -12.22
CA TRP A 543 2.70 -1.90 -13.25
C TRP A 543 2.83 -1.19 -14.61
N GLY A 544 3.53 -0.06 -14.69
CA GLY A 544 3.78 0.68 -15.93
C GLY A 544 3.53 2.18 -15.78
N ARG A 545 3.58 2.91 -16.90
CA ARG A 545 3.21 4.33 -16.98
C ARG A 545 1.74 4.44 -17.37
N ILE A 546 0.96 5.23 -16.64
CA ILE A 546 -0.45 5.46 -16.99
C ILE A 546 -0.58 6.39 -18.20
N PRO A 547 -1.61 6.20 -19.06
CA PRO A 547 -2.07 7.23 -19.96
C PRO A 547 -2.55 8.45 -19.17
N LEU A 548 -2.28 9.67 -19.66
CA LEU A 548 -2.69 10.91 -18.98
C LEU A 548 -4.06 11.43 -19.44
N GLY A 549 -4.52 10.99 -20.60
CA GLY A 549 -5.85 11.30 -21.13
C GLY A 549 -6.89 10.30 -20.61
N PRO A 550 -7.94 10.73 -19.89
CA PRO A 550 -8.96 9.81 -19.34
C PRO A 550 -9.76 9.09 -20.43
N ASP A 551 -9.90 9.69 -21.62
CA ASP A 551 -10.52 9.07 -22.80
C ASP A 551 -9.80 7.78 -23.23
N ALA A 552 -8.46 7.72 -23.09
CA ALA A 552 -7.67 6.51 -23.39
C ALA A 552 -7.89 5.37 -22.39
N ILE A 553 -8.52 5.65 -21.25
CA ILE A 553 -8.89 4.65 -20.23
C ILE A 553 -10.34 4.19 -20.45
N VAL A 554 -11.22 5.13 -20.81
CA VAL A 554 -12.65 4.86 -21.04
C VAL A 554 -12.91 4.16 -22.38
N HIS A 555 -12.07 4.42 -23.37
CA HIS A 555 -12.19 3.86 -24.71
C HIS A 555 -11.05 2.89 -25.03
N THR A 556 -11.35 1.92 -25.89
CA THR A 556 -10.40 0.94 -26.41
C THR A 556 -10.49 0.83 -27.93
N PRO A 557 -9.45 0.29 -28.60
CA PRO A 557 -9.55 -0.09 -30.00
C PRO A 557 -10.70 -1.09 -30.26
N LEU A 558 -11.17 -1.18 -31.51
CA LEU A 558 -12.30 -2.04 -31.90
C LEU A 558 -12.07 -3.54 -31.62
N ASP A 559 -10.82 -4.00 -31.70
CA ASP A 559 -10.40 -5.38 -31.42
C ASP A 559 -10.12 -5.65 -29.94
N VAL A 560 -10.43 -4.68 -29.07
CA VAL A 560 -10.22 -4.74 -27.63
C VAL A 560 -11.53 -4.44 -26.89
N VAL A 561 -11.85 -5.29 -25.91
CA VAL A 561 -12.97 -5.11 -24.98
C VAL A 561 -12.42 -5.07 -23.55
N ARG A 562 -12.85 -4.09 -22.76
CA ARG A 562 -12.54 -3.97 -21.34
C ARG A 562 -13.82 -4.05 -20.53
N VAL A 563 -13.88 -4.99 -19.59
CA VAL A 563 -15.05 -5.28 -18.76
C VAL A 563 -14.72 -5.02 -17.30
N VAL A 564 -15.57 -4.24 -16.62
CA VAL A 564 -15.42 -3.84 -15.23
C VAL A 564 -16.31 -4.68 -14.33
N TYR A 565 -15.70 -5.33 -13.34
CA TYR A 565 -16.34 -6.04 -12.24
C TYR A 565 -16.02 -5.26 -10.97
N GLN A 566 -17.03 -4.91 -10.18
CA GLN A 566 -16.84 -4.31 -8.87
C GLN A 566 -17.88 -4.90 -7.91
N GLY A 567 -17.48 -5.10 -6.66
CA GLY A 567 -18.35 -5.70 -5.68
C GLY A 567 -17.68 -5.93 -4.34
N ILE A 568 -18.34 -6.72 -3.51
CA ILE A 568 -17.88 -7.09 -2.17
C ILE A 568 -17.74 -8.61 -2.14
N THR A 569 -16.66 -9.10 -1.52
CA THR A 569 -16.42 -10.52 -1.30
C THR A 569 -16.42 -10.86 0.18
N HIS A 570 -16.88 -12.07 0.51
CA HIS A 570 -16.99 -12.60 1.87
C HIS A 570 -16.13 -13.86 2.04
N PRO A 571 -15.46 -14.07 3.18
CA PRO A 571 -14.71 -15.31 3.42
C PRO A 571 -15.65 -16.51 3.43
N GLY A 572 -15.17 -17.66 2.94
CA GLY A 572 -15.99 -18.87 2.84
C GLY A 572 -16.95 -18.90 1.65
N HIS A 573 -17.02 -17.83 0.84
CA HIS A 573 -17.83 -17.76 -0.37
C HIS A 573 -16.94 -17.59 -1.62
N PRO A 574 -16.34 -18.67 -2.16
CA PRO A 574 -15.55 -18.58 -3.38
C PRO A 574 -16.42 -18.14 -4.57
N GLN A 575 -15.88 -17.22 -5.37
CA GLN A 575 -16.58 -16.62 -6.50
C GLN A 575 -16.03 -17.17 -7.83
N LYS A 576 -16.93 -17.47 -8.75
CA LYS A 576 -16.65 -17.76 -10.16
C LYS A 576 -16.93 -16.52 -11.00
N ALA A 577 -15.91 -15.76 -11.38
CA ALA A 577 -16.07 -14.63 -12.30
C ALA A 577 -15.80 -15.08 -13.74
N VAL A 578 -16.84 -15.15 -14.58
CA VAL A 578 -16.70 -15.55 -15.98
C VAL A 578 -15.86 -14.53 -16.76
N ILE A 579 -14.93 -15.00 -17.59
CA ILE A 579 -14.19 -14.19 -18.56
C ILE A 579 -15.01 -14.19 -19.86
N PRO A 580 -15.51 -13.03 -20.33
CA PRO A 580 -16.55 -12.98 -21.35
C PRO A 580 -15.95 -13.07 -22.77
N VAL A 581 -15.31 -14.20 -23.07
CA VAL A 581 -14.79 -14.50 -24.42
C VAL A 581 -15.96 -15.01 -25.28
N PRO A 582 -16.25 -14.38 -26.43
CA PRO A 582 -17.34 -14.83 -27.28
C PRO A 582 -16.95 -16.08 -28.07
N ARG A 583 -17.94 -16.94 -28.35
CA ARG A 583 -17.82 -18.11 -29.21
C ARG A 583 -17.68 -17.70 -30.68
N GLY A 584 -17.14 -18.62 -31.48
CA GLY A 584 -17.05 -18.44 -32.94
C GLY A 584 -16.08 -17.34 -33.38
N LEU A 585 -15.02 -17.09 -32.60
CA LEU A 585 -13.87 -16.32 -33.07
C LEU A 585 -13.20 -17.05 -34.24
N PRO A 586 -12.57 -16.32 -35.20
CA PRO A 586 -11.89 -16.94 -36.33
C PRO A 586 -10.83 -17.98 -35.89
N ALA A 587 -10.66 -19.04 -36.68
CA ALA A 587 -9.67 -20.06 -36.40
C ALA A 587 -8.25 -19.45 -36.39
N GLY A 588 -7.42 -19.85 -35.42
CA GLY A 588 -6.07 -19.32 -35.23
C GLY A 588 -6.00 -17.92 -34.60
N THR A 589 -7.13 -17.33 -34.20
CA THR A 589 -7.13 -16.08 -33.43
C THR A 589 -6.45 -16.30 -32.08
N ARG A 590 -5.42 -15.49 -31.80
CA ARG A 590 -4.69 -15.47 -30.53
C ARG A 590 -5.32 -14.41 -29.63
N VAL A 591 -6.08 -14.85 -28.63
CA VAL A 591 -6.75 -13.95 -27.69
C VAL A 591 -5.78 -13.58 -26.57
N ARG A 592 -5.52 -12.30 -26.38
CA ARG A 592 -4.83 -11.78 -25.20
C ARG A 592 -5.86 -11.50 -24.11
N ILE A 593 -5.65 -12.09 -22.93
CA ILE A 593 -6.46 -11.93 -21.73
C ILE A 593 -5.60 -11.21 -20.70
N GLY A 594 -5.97 -9.98 -20.35
CA GLY A 594 -5.41 -9.22 -19.24
C GLY A 594 -6.39 -9.16 -18.07
N ALA A 595 -5.89 -9.18 -16.84
CA ALA A 595 -6.70 -9.00 -15.65
C ALA A 595 -5.98 -8.16 -14.61
N THR A 596 -6.72 -7.27 -13.96
CA THR A 596 -6.25 -6.41 -12.88
C THR A 596 -7.22 -6.49 -11.71
N PHE A 597 -6.79 -7.04 -10.59
CA PHE A 597 -7.49 -7.03 -9.31
C PHE A 597 -6.94 -5.90 -8.45
N CYS A 598 -7.83 -5.12 -7.84
CA CYS A 598 -7.48 -4.22 -6.75
C CYS A 598 -8.47 -4.38 -5.61
N TYR A 599 -8.00 -4.27 -4.37
CA TYR A 599 -8.83 -4.25 -3.18
C TYR A 599 -8.20 -3.37 -2.10
N ARG A 600 -8.86 -3.25 -0.95
CA ARG A 600 -8.33 -2.58 0.24
C ARG A 600 -8.40 -3.52 1.43
N ALA A 601 -7.41 -3.40 2.30
CA ALA A 601 -7.25 -4.28 3.43
C ALA A 601 -7.20 -3.48 4.73
N GLN A 602 -7.93 -3.97 5.74
CA GLN A 602 -7.57 -3.63 7.12
C GLN A 602 -6.13 -4.08 7.39
N VAL A 603 -5.41 -3.36 8.24
CA VAL A 603 -4.00 -3.60 8.52
C VAL A 603 -3.74 -3.94 9.98
N ASP A 604 -2.78 -4.82 10.21
CA ASP A 604 -2.26 -5.22 11.52
C ASP A 604 -0.85 -4.65 11.69
N SER A 605 -0.76 -3.42 12.19
CA SER A 605 0.51 -2.70 12.25
C SER A 605 1.53 -3.37 13.18
N ALA A 606 1.07 -4.09 14.20
CA ALA A 606 1.93 -4.90 15.05
C ALA A 606 2.54 -6.13 14.33
N HIS A 607 1.92 -6.58 13.24
CA HIS A 607 2.30 -7.79 12.49
C HIS A 607 2.87 -7.45 11.11
N ALA A 608 4.03 -6.77 11.06
CA ALA A 608 4.66 -6.29 9.84
C ALA A 608 4.79 -7.32 8.69
N ILE A 609 5.17 -8.57 8.97
CA ILE A 609 5.25 -9.63 7.94
C ILE A 609 3.88 -10.08 7.41
N ASN A 610 2.83 -9.85 8.21
CA ASN A 610 1.45 -10.23 7.94
C ASN A 610 0.54 -9.00 7.92
N TYR A 611 1.06 -7.88 7.42
CA TYR A 611 0.50 -6.56 7.63
C TYR A 611 -0.93 -6.38 7.11
N THR A 612 -1.30 -6.96 5.97
CA THR A 612 -2.69 -6.93 5.48
C THR A 612 -3.52 -8.04 6.12
N ARG A 613 -4.73 -7.73 6.59
CA ARG A 613 -5.70 -8.72 7.11
C ARG A 613 -6.46 -9.45 6.00
N ALA A 614 -6.33 -8.98 4.76
CA ALA A 614 -7.06 -9.45 3.60
C ALA A 614 -6.12 -9.88 2.45
N GLY A 615 -6.43 -11.03 1.85
CA GLY A 615 -5.71 -11.63 0.73
C GLY A 615 -6.66 -12.15 -0.34
N LEU A 616 -6.25 -12.12 -1.60
CA LEU A 616 -6.94 -12.79 -2.69
C LEU A 616 -6.14 -13.99 -3.19
N TRP A 617 -6.80 -15.12 -3.26
CA TRP A 617 -6.28 -16.27 -3.98
C TRP A 617 -7.06 -16.42 -5.29
N VAL A 618 -6.38 -16.16 -6.40
CA VAL A 618 -7.00 -16.15 -7.73
C VAL A 618 -6.39 -17.24 -8.60
N ARG A 619 -7.24 -18.10 -9.16
CA ARG A 619 -6.86 -19.04 -10.23
C ARG A 619 -7.64 -18.73 -11.50
N CYS A 620 -6.97 -18.75 -12.64
CA CYS A 620 -7.60 -18.60 -13.94
C CYS A 620 -7.75 -19.99 -14.59
N TYR A 621 -8.86 -20.20 -15.28
CA TYR A 621 -9.17 -21.43 -16.00
C TYR A 621 -9.52 -21.07 -17.45
N LYS A 622 -8.88 -21.75 -18.41
CA LYS A 622 -9.20 -21.61 -19.84
C LYS A 622 -10.43 -22.41 -20.24
N ALA A 623 -10.70 -23.50 -19.51
CA ALA A 623 -11.90 -24.30 -19.59
C ALA A 623 -12.23 -24.92 -18.22
N PRO A 624 -13.45 -25.42 -17.96
CA PRO A 624 -13.79 -26.14 -16.73
C PRO A 624 -12.73 -27.18 -16.34
N GLY A 625 -12.09 -26.98 -15.19
CA GLY A 625 -11.03 -27.87 -14.67
C GLY A 625 -9.65 -27.71 -15.33
N GLN A 626 -9.52 -26.93 -16.41
CA GLN A 626 -8.24 -26.69 -17.10
C GLN A 626 -7.64 -25.34 -16.72
N SER A 627 -6.57 -25.36 -15.91
CA SER A 627 -5.93 -24.14 -15.42
C SER A 627 -5.21 -23.36 -16.51
N LEU A 628 -5.26 -22.03 -16.40
CA LEU A 628 -4.47 -21.07 -17.17
C LEU A 628 -3.58 -20.29 -16.19
N PRO A 629 -2.24 -20.35 -16.29
CA PRO A 629 -1.35 -19.75 -15.30
C PRO A 629 -1.21 -18.22 -15.49
N LEU A 630 -2.30 -17.47 -15.26
CA LEU A 630 -2.29 -16.01 -15.36
C LEU A 630 -1.67 -15.34 -14.11
N PHE A 631 -2.01 -15.77 -12.90
CA PHE A 631 -1.50 -15.22 -11.63
C PHE A 631 -0.58 -16.21 -10.89
N GLY A 632 0.27 -16.90 -11.66
CA GLY A 632 1.19 -17.92 -11.15
C GLY A 632 0.82 -19.34 -11.59
N SER A 633 1.78 -20.27 -11.42
CA SER A 633 1.67 -21.69 -11.78
C SER A 633 1.77 -22.59 -10.54
N GLY A 634 1.18 -23.79 -10.60
CA GLY A 634 1.41 -24.88 -9.64
C GLY A 634 0.38 -25.02 -8.51
N MET A 635 0.06 -26.28 -8.14
CA MET A 635 -0.84 -26.59 -7.01
C MET A 635 -0.14 -26.65 -5.65
N TYR A 636 1.19 -26.82 -5.62
CA TYR A 636 1.98 -27.06 -4.41
C TYR A 636 3.14 -26.07 -4.33
N LYS A 637 2.87 -24.86 -3.83
CA LYS A 637 3.88 -23.83 -3.52
C LYS A 637 3.90 -23.58 -2.02
N SER A 638 5.06 -23.23 -1.47
CA SER A 638 5.16 -22.76 -0.09
C SER A 638 4.42 -21.41 0.08
N GLU A 639 4.10 -21.05 1.32
CA GLU A 639 3.48 -19.74 1.59
C GLU A 639 4.40 -18.57 1.18
N GLU A 640 5.71 -18.72 1.38
CA GLU A 640 6.74 -17.77 0.93
C GLU A 640 6.69 -17.58 -0.60
N GLU A 641 6.64 -18.69 -1.35
CA GLU A 641 6.55 -18.67 -2.81
C GLU A 641 5.21 -18.06 -3.28
N LEU A 642 4.11 -18.29 -2.57
CA LEU A 642 2.81 -17.68 -2.90
C LEU A 642 2.79 -16.17 -2.62
N ARG A 643 3.46 -15.71 -1.56
CA ARG A 643 3.63 -14.28 -1.27
C ARG A 643 4.46 -13.60 -2.36
N ARG A 644 5.60 -14.19 -2.72
CA ARG A 644 6.52 -13.63 -3.72
C ARG A 644 6.00 -13.71 -5.15
N ASP A 645 5.47 -14.87 -5.55
CA ASP A 645 5.16 -15.16 -6.96
C ASP A 645 3.69 -14.90 -7.32
N ALA A 646 2.78 -15.16 -6.39
CA ALA A 646 1.33 -15.05 -6.63
C ALA A 646 0.70 -13.83 -5.96
N MET A 647 1.49 -13.04 -5.21
CA MET A 647 1.07 -11.78 -4.60
C MET A 647 -0.21 -11.94 -3.76
N ARG A 648 -0.34 -13.10 -3.08
CA ARG A 648 -1.57 -13.56 -2.40
C ARG A 648 -2.15 -12.56 -1.40
N TRP A 649 -1.30 -11.74 -0.79
CA TRP A 649 -1.67 -10.79 0.26
C TRP A 649 -1.56 -9.33 -0.19
N ASP A 650 -1.14 -9.10 -1.44
CA ASP A 650 -1.00 -7.77 -2.03
C ASP A 650 -2.35 -7.23 -2.49
N THR A 651 -2.58 -5.94 -2.24
CA THR A 651 -3.82 -5.24 -2.61
C THR A 651 -4.01 -5.06 -4.12
N VAL A 652 -3.01 -5.43 -4.93
CA VAL A 652 -3.04 -5.34 -6.39
C VAL A 652 -2.46 -6.60 -7.03
N LEU A 653 -3.21 -7.23 -7.92
CA LEU A 653 -2.71 -8.25 -8.84
C LEU A 653 -2.95 -7.80 -10.27
N ASN A 654 -1.94 -7.81 -11.14
CA ASN A 654 -2.13 -7.46 -12.55
C ASN A 654 -1.28 -8.37 -13.45
N ASN A 655 -1.88 -8.98 -14.46
CA ASN A 655 -1.12 -9.77 -15.43
C ASN A 655 -1.88 -9.94 -16.75
N ALA A 656 -1.17 -10.38 -17.79
CA ALA A 656 -1.77 -10.73 -19.07
C ALA A 656 -1.11 -11.98 -19.67
N CYS A 657 -1.90 -12.75 -20.41
CA CYS A 657 -1.42 -13.90 -21.18
C CYS A 657 -2.07 -13.93 -22.57
N THR A 658 -1.57 -14.78 -23.46
CA THR A 658 -2.14 -15.00 -24.80
C THR A 658 -2.38 -16.48 -25.04
N VAL A 659 -3.59 -16.82 -25.44
CA VAL A 659 -4.08 -18.19 -25.61
C VAL A 659 -4.73 -18.30 -27.00
N ASP A 660 -4.69 -19.49 -27.61
CA ASP A 660 -5.46 -19.73 -28.83
C ASP A 660 -6.97 -19.73 -28.50
N ALA A 661 -7.78 -19.07 -29.34
CA ALA A 661 -9.22 -19.04 -29.16
C ALA A 661 -9.85 -20.44 -29.08
N ALA A 662 -9.29 -21.43 -29.78
CA ALA A 662 -9.77 -22.81 -29.76
C ALA A 662 -9.56 -23.54 -28.40
N GLU A 663 -8.69 -23.02 -27.54
CA GLU A 663 -8.44 -23.58 -26.21
C GLU A 663 -9.32 -22.94 -25.11
N LEU A 664 -10.13 -21.94 -25.47
CA LEU A 664 -11.00 -21.22 -24.54
C LEU A 664 -12.43 -21.78 -24.63
N ASP A 665 -12.90 -22.36 -23.54
CA ASP A 665 -14.28 -22.84 -23.40
C ASP A 665 -14.85 -22.40 -22.05
N ALA A 666 -15.72 -21.41 -22.04
CA ALA A 666 -16.25 -20.80 -20.81
C ALA A 666 -15.16 -20.46 -19.76
N PRO A 667 -14.11 -19.68 -20.14
CA PRO A 667 -13.01 -19.35 -19.24
C PRO A 667 -13.51 -18.52 -18.03
N TYR A 668 -12.86 -18.67 -16.87
CA TYR A 668 -13.28 -18.00 -15.64
C TYR A 668 -12.12 -17.81 -14.64
N PHE A 669 -12.30 -16.87 -13.73
CA PHE A 669 -11.53 -16.75 -12.51
C PHE A 669 -12.25 -17.45 -11.36
N HIS A 670 -11.51 -18.25 -10.61
CA HIS A 670 -11.88 -18.68 -9.27
C HIS A 670 -11.19 -17.75 -8.27
N ILE A 671 -11.99 -16.99 -7.53
CA ILE A 671 -11.55 -15.98 -6.57
C ILE A 671 -11.92 -16.46 -5.18
N ASN A 672 -10.96 -16.53 -4.28
CA ASN A 672 -11.20 -16.84 -2.88
C ASN A 672 -10.60 -15.74 -1.99
N TYR A 673 -11.47 -15.15 -1.18
CA TYR A 673 -11.11 -14.14 -0.21
C TYR A 673 -10.60 -14.81 1.07
N GLN A 674 -9.39 -14.43 1.45
CA GLN A 674 -8.74 -14.93 2.63
C GLN A 674 -8.56 -13.83 3.67
N VAL A 675 -8.88 -14.19 4.91
CA VAL A 675 -8.77 -13.30 6.06
C VAL A 675 -7.84 -13.86 7.11
N ARG A 676 -7.12 -12.98 7.77
CA ARG A 676 -6.32 -13.26 8.96
C ARG A 676 -6.47 -12.12 9.95
N ASP A 677 -6.20 -12.42 11.21
CA ASP A 677 -6.17 -11.43 12.28
C ASP A 677 -5.00 -11.77 13.19
N GLU A 678 -4.09 -10.83 13.41
CA GLU A 678 -2.88 -11.06 14.22
C GLU A 678 -2.04 -12.27 13.76
N SER A 679 -2.03 -12.53 12.45
CA SER A 679 -1.42 -13.72 11.80
C SER A 679 -2.19 -15.04 11.96
N GLU A 680 -3.31 -15.05 12.69
CA GLU A 680 -4.15 -16.23 12.90
C GLU A 680 -5.25 -16.37 11.85
N ALA A 681 -5.84 -17.56 11.77
CA ALA A 681 -7.05 -17.78 10.98
C ALA A 681 -8.28 -17.24 11.72
N VAL A 682 -9.14 -16.53 11.00
CA VAL A 682 -10.39 -15.97 11.54
C VAL A 682 -11.56 -16.86 11.16
N ARG A 683 -12.54 -16.97 12.05
CA ARG A 683 -13.87 -17.48 11.74
C ARG A 683 -14.53 -16.60 10.66
N TRP A 684 -15.26 -17.21 9.74
CA TRP A 684 -15.80 -16.48 8.59
C TRP A 684 -16.86 -15.45 9.00
N GLU A 685 -17.62 -15.74 10.05
CA GLU A 685 -18.63 -14.85 10.61
C GLU A 685 -18.07 -13.59 11.28
N ASP A 686 -16.83 -13.62 11.74
CA ASP A 686 -16.16 -12.51 12.43
C ASP A 686 -15.39 -11.62 11.45
N ALA A 687 -15.40 -11.96 10.16
CA ALA A 687 -14.55 -11.36 9.15
C ALA A 687 -15.21 -10.20 8.39
N VAL A 688 -14.44 -9.14 8.14
CA VAL A 688 -14.93 -7.95 7.45
C VAL A 688 -15.04 -8.22 5.93
N PRO A 689 -16.21 -7.96 5.31
CA PRO A 689 -16.36 -8.03 3.86
C PRO A 689 -15.40 -7.06 3.16
N MET A 690 -14.84 -7.47 2.03
CA MET A 690 -13.82 -6.70 1.34
C MET A 690 -14.34 -6.15 0.00
N PRO A 691 -14.33 -4.82 -0.21
CA PRO A 691 -14.60 -4.26 -1.52
C PRO A 691 -13.43 -4.57 -2.47
N TYR A 692 -13.75 -4.93 -3.71
CA TYR A 692 -12.76 -5.21 -4.73
C TYR A 692 -13.23 -4.76 -6.11
N ALA A 693 -12.25 -4.60 -7.00
CA ALA A 693 -12.46 -4.42 -8.43
C ALA A 693 -11.65 -5.46 -9.21
N LEU A 694 -12.22 -5.92 -10.31
CA LEU A 694 -11.57 -6.73 -11.33
C LEU A 694 -11.81 -6.09 -12.71
N ILE A 695 -10.74 -5.75 -13.40
CA ILE A 695 -10.78 -5.28 -14.79
C ILE A 695 -10.28 -6.40 -15.69
N VAL A 696 -11.14 -6.88 -16.60
CA VAL A 696 -10.78 -7.90 -17.59
C VAL A 696 -10.66 -7.24 -18.96
N THR A 697 -9.51 -7.40 -19.60
CA THR A 697 -9.24 -6.88 -20.94
C THR A 697 -9.04 -8.05 -21.90
N LEU A 698 -9.87 -8.11 -22.93
CA LEU A 698 -9.79 -9.07 -24.02
C LEU A 698 -9.33 -8.35 -25.27
N GLN A 699 -8.32 -8.89 -25.94
CA GLN A 699 -7.92 -8.43 -27.26
C GLN A 699 -7.88 -9.62 -28.23
N ALA A 700 -8.62 -9.51 -29.33
CA ALA A 700 -8.65 -10.49 -30.40
C ALA A 700 -8.24 -9.79 -31.71
N PRO A 701 -6.93 -9.77 -32.03
CA PRO A 701 -6.41 -8.99 -33.16
C PRO A 701 -7.14 -9.29 -34.47
N GLY A 702 -7.60 -8.22 -35.15
CA GLY A 702 -8.33 -8.31 -36.42
C GLY A 702 -9.84 -8.53 -36.30
N VAL A 703 -10.39 -8.74 -35.10
CA VAL A 703 -11.83 -8.91 -34.86
C VAL A 703 -12.45 -7.57 -34.47
N ALA A 704 -12.75 -6.72 -35.46
CA ALA A 704 -13.23 -5.35 -35.22
C ALA A 704 -14.65 -5.25 -34.61
N ASP A 705 -15.43 -6.33 -34.63
CA ASP A 705 -16.77 -6.43 -34.04
C ASP A 705 -16.76 -7.15 -32.68
N LEU A 706 -15.60 -7.25 -32.02
CA LEU A 706 -15.43 -8.03 -30.78
C LEU A 706 -16.42 -7.60 -29.69
N MET A 707 -16.63 -6.30 -29.48
CA MET A 707 -17.57 -5.79 -28.48
C MET A 707 -19.01 -6.27 -28.75
N THR A 708 -19.45 -6.18 -30.01
CA THR A 708 -20.80 -6.63 -30.41
C THR A 708 -20.97 -8.13 -30.19
N ARG A 709 -19.94 -8.95 -30.50
CA ARG A 709 -19.96 -10.40 -30.24
C ARG A 709 -20.06 -10.70 -28.75
N VAL A 710 -19.29 -10.01 -27.91
CA VAL A 710 -19.34 -10.14 -26.44
C VAL A 710 -20.73 -9.80 -25.91
N GLN A 711 -21.33 -8.68 -26.33
CA GLN A 711 -22.65 -8.26 -25.85
C GLN A 711 -23.79 -9.15 -26.35
N ALA A 712 -23.66 -9.73 -27.55
CA ALA A 712 -24.63 -10.68 -28.08
C ALA A 712 -24.66 -11.98 -27.26
N GLU A 713 -23.50 -12.47 -26.82
CA GLU A 713 -23.40 -13.68 -25.99
C GLU A 713 -23.67 -13.42 -24.50
N PHE A 714 -23.30 -12.24 -24.01
CA PHE A 714 -23.51 -11.82 -22.62
C PHE A 714 -24.36 -10.53 -22.54
N PRO A 715 -25.69 -10.59 -22.76
CA PRO A 715 -26.55 -9.39 -22.84
C PRO A 715 -26.60 -8.53 -21.57
N VAL A 716 -26.20 -9.09 -20.43
CA VAL A 716 -26.08 -8.36 -19.14
C VAL A 716 -24.95 -7.33 -19.13
N LEU A 717 -24.00 -7.45 -20.07
CA LEU A 717 -22.85 -6.58 -20.21
C LEU A 717 -23.21 -5.32 -21.00
N GLN A 718 -23.42 -4.22 -20.28
CA GLN A 718 -23.84 -2.95 -20.86
C GLN A 718 -22.65 -2.01 -21.04
N THR A 719 -22.63 -1.30 -22.16
CA THR A 719 -21.67 -0.22 -22.39
C THR A 719 -21.90 0.89 -21.37
N LEU A 720 -20.81 1.43 -20.82
CA LEU A 720 -20.88 2.58 -19.93
C LEU A 720 -21.54 3.76 -20.66
N PRO A 721 -22.59 4.40 -20.09
CA PRO A 721 -23.05 5.67 -20.60
C PRO A 721 -21.97 6.73 -20.31
N VAL A 722 -21.38 7.28 -21.37
CA VAL A 722 -20.35 8.32 -21.29
C VAL A 722 -20.95 9.64 -21.78
N GLU A 723 -20.77 10.72 -21.02
CA GLU A 723 -21.15 12.05 -21.49
C GLU A 723 -20.22 12.50 -22.63
N VAL A 724 -20.81 12.84 -23.77
CA VAL A 724 -20.11 13.58 -24.83
C VAL A 724 -20.15 15.06 -24.44
N GLN A 725 -19.30 15.49 -23.50
CA GLN A 725 -19.06 16.93 -23.32
C GLN A 725 -18.03 17.42 -24.34
N VAL A 726 -18.21 18.68 -24.77
CA VAL A 726 -17.31 19.47 -25.63
C VAL A 726 -15.86 19.26 -25.19
N PRO A 727 -14.89 19.13 -26.13
CA PRO A 727 -13.50 18.80 -25.81
C PRO A 727 -13.01 19.61 -24.61
N VAL A 728 -12.56 18.90 -23.57
CA VAL A 728 -11.69 19.53 -22.59
C VAL A 728 -10.36 19.69 -23.31
N ASP A 729 -10.18 20.80 -24.03
CA ASP A 729 -8.91 21.14 -24.65
C ASP A 729 -7.85 21.13 -23.53
N GLY A 730 -6.97 20.13 -23.55
CA GLY A 730 -6.00 19.84 -22.49
C GLY A 730 -6.12 18.48 -21.80
N LEU A 731 -6.98 17.58 -22.27
CA LEU A 731 -7.06 16.17 -21.83
C LEU A 731 -6.65 15.14 -22.92
N SER A 732 -6.24 15.58 -24.11
CA SER A 732 -5.77 14.74 -25.22
C SER A 732 -4.25 14.58 -25.27
#